data_AF-A0A0C3AWT0-F1
#
_entry.id   AF-A0A0C3AWT0-F1
#
_cell.length_a   1.000
_cell.length_b   1.000
_cell.length_c   1.000
_cell.angle_alpha   90.00
_cell.angle_beta   90.00
_cell.angle_gamma   90.00
#
_symmetry.space_group_name_H-M   'P 1'
#
loop_
_entity.id
_entity.type
_entity.pdbx_description
1 polymer ?
#
loop_
_entity_poly.entity_id
_entity_poly.type
_entity_poly.pdbx_seq_one_letter_code
_entity_poly.pdbx_strand_id
1 'polypeptide(L)'
;MTEAVFKDIPELFEVEIGEALTARTESLATFRELGPPDLCYVVKSTGKTGQRDFGSFHFVSGVDASSSASLAAYINSLTYSLEDNSAWFSKGPVWKVRNGSYCCFNAFSRVDVRVDVKIPGGVNAYVVDLRGERHEATPDIWQETYVSALLRAILYSDDPAYWLDAYRKLDPITASEGEVRFLQAAEALFMKGWQVGSDPEIQVATIVSNHLTAGILKYFGGSGRWQQAANLFEKLSAREPEIASLLAKSYLGMNEEVKAVQIMSTAIRHTPRSYTLLHVQSDFLRSKGQIDWALKLAKEAVNCAPSEFVTWEKLTELYIDGKDYESALLTLNSCPMFTYNGRDTHRAIPTSRVNIPVKRQISDLLPEKQRTEDDEADPALLRLPAPGLRGTWARAYALLTRLVSDIGWDELLKTRSAVFVMEEEYRMQKVQADVQNAAFKQRTRSAAEGASDGGSTVIHEDGSVTKTSGGSKASELGGKTDDGGLSPSNSIPIIRVSTESDIEKELAESSRTTPNGKDEDGDGPSLASPTLEKPIAAAANEEVESSPSTPQELFSFTNKRLCERWLDNLFMVLYEDLRVWTIFRAEVAHFKTQHVAYRKTGMEWEILGDLGLRLHHKEEAKEAYQRCIETSRYSQKPWAKLLDMYAEEGDINHTIQAAIRVATYQHADFTEMTYPTLIARCFFKLGQIHGHAKISFTLLSMGLPENILKIMESYMQYGKTFKVEGYDF
;
A
#
# COMPACT_ATOMS: atom_id res chain seq x y z
N MET A 1 -15.80 -29.35 -28.34
CA MET A 1 -16.61 -28.22 -28.84
C MET A 1 -15.64 -27.24 -29.47
N THR A 2 -15.89 -26.76 -30.68
CA THR A 2 -15.05 -25.73 -31.33
C THR A 2 -15.37 -24.38 -30.68
N GLU A 3 -14.46 -23.91 -29.84
CA GLU A 3 -14.73 -22.85 -28.88
C GLU A 3 -14.53 -21.49 -29.53
N ALA A 4 -15.41 -20.53 -29.22
CA ALA A 4 -15.31 -19.15 -29.71
C ALA A 4 -14.21 -18.38 -28.96
N VAL A 5 -13.01 -18.94 -28.84
CA VAL A 5 -11.96 -18.47 -27.93
C VAL A 5 -10.82 -17.78 -28.64
N PHE A 6 -10.18 -16.84 -27.96
CA PHE A 6 -8.88 -16.31 -28.36
C PHE A 6 -7.77 -17.29 -27.96
N LYS A 7 -6.78 -17.42 -28.83
CA LYS A 7 -5.65 -18.35 -28.68
C LYS A 7 -4.61 -17.88 -27.67
N ASP A 8 -4.35 -16.58 -27.62
CA ASP A 8 -3.23 -15.97 -26.89
C ASP A 8 -3.64 -14.82 -25.97
N ILE A 9 -4.93 -14.53 -25.89
CA ILE A 9 -5.51 -13.42 -25.11
C ILE A 9 -6.47 -14.01 -24.07
N PRO A 10 -6.38 -13.59 -22.80
CA PRO A 10 -7.31 -14.06 -21.80
C PRO A 10 -8.66 -13.37 -21.99
N GLU A 11 -9.75 -14.06 -21.68
CA GLU A 11 -11.08 -13.49 -21.80
C GLU A 11 -12.08 -14.11 -20.82
N LEU A 12 -13.05 -13.28 -20.45
CA LEU A 12 -14.16 -13.62 -19.59
C LEU A 12 -15.44 -13.57 -20.43
N PHE A 13 -16.19 -14.67 -20.45
CA PHE A 13 -17.47 -14.74 -21.17
C PHE A 13 -18.61 -14.27 -20.28
N GLU A 14 -19.44 -13.40 -20.82
CA GLU A 14 -20.62 -12.87 -20.12
C GLU A 14 -21.71 -13.95 -20.00
N VAL A 15 -22.62 -13.76 -19.05
CA VAL A 15 -23.88 -14.53 -19.00
C VAL A 15 -24.87 -13.97 -20.00
N GLU A 16 -24.97 -12.64 -20.03
CA GLU A 16 -25.79 -11.85 -20.95
C GLU A 16 -24.95 -10.84 -21.73
N ILE A 17 -25.22 -10.70 -23.04
CA ILE A 17 -24.46 -9.83 -23.93
C ILE A 17 -24.63 -8.37 -23.51
N GLY A 18 -23.54 -7.70 -23.16
CA GLY A 18 -23.48 -6.28 -22.81
C GLY A 18 -23.48 -5.99 -21.30
N GLU A 19 -23.42 -7.03 -20.48
CA GLU A 19 -23.37 -6.93 -19.02
C GLU A 19 -22.14 -6.16 -18.52
N ALA A 20 -20.95 -6.41 -19.09
CA ALA A 20 -19.72 -5.74 -18.71
C ALA A 20 -19.77 -4.22 -18.98
N LEU A 21 -20.35 -3.82 -20.11
CA LEU A 21 -20.54 -2.39 -20.44
C LEU A 21 -21.54 -1.72 -19.50
N THR A 22 -22.59 -2.45 -19.11
CA THR A 22 -23.62 -1.96 -18.18
C THR A 22 -23.03 -1.80 -16.79
N ALA A 23 -22.36 -2.82 -16.26
CA ALA A 23 -21.68 -2.80 -14.97
C ALA A 23 -20.62 -1.70 -14.88
N ARG A 24 -19.86 -1.47 -15.97
CA ARG A 24 -18.92 -0.34 -16.05
C ARG A 24 -19.63 0.99 -15.93
N THR A 25 -20.75 1.17 -16.65
CA THR A 25 -21.54 2.41 -16.64
C THR A 25 -22.09 2.70 -15.24
N GLU A 26 -22.63 1.70 -14.55
CA GLU A 26 -23.14 1.82 -13.18
C GLU A 26 -22.03 2.16 -12.16
N SER A 27 -20.79 1.75 -12.44
CA SER A 27 -19.64 2.00 -11.57
C SER A 27 -18.96 3.34 -11.83
N LEU A 28 -19.28 4.07 -12.91
CA LEU A 28 -18.59 5.32 -13.29
C LEU A 28 -18.55 6.36 -12.18
N ALA A 29 -19.66 6.56 -11.48
CA ALA A 29 -19.76 7.53 -10.38
C ALA A 29 -18.90 7.16 -9.16
N THR A 30 -18.47 5.91 -9.05
CA THR A 30 -17.66 5.43 -7.92
C THR A 30 -16.17 5.69 -8.08
N PHE A 31 -15.69 5.91 -9.32
CA PHE A 31 -14.27 6.12 -9.59
C PHE A 31 -13.80 7.50 -9.13
N ARG A 32 -12.73 7.56 -8.34
CA ARG A 32 -12.27 8.78 -7.67
C ARG A 32 -10.88 9.26 -8.10
N GLU A 33 -10.05 8.39 -8.64
CA GLU A 33 -8.65 8.66 -8.98
C GLU A 33 -8.46 8.53 -10.50
N LEU A 34 -7.39 7.86 -10.93
CA LEU A 34 -7.08 7.60 -12.34
C LEU A 34 -8.10 6.69 -13.04
N GLY A 35 -9.05 6.09 -12.32
CA GLY A 35 -10.04 5.17 -12.84
C GLY A 35 -9.55 3.73 -12.98
N PRO A 36 -10.47 2.83 -13.39
CA PRO A 36 -10.18 1.41 -13.56
C PRO A 36 -9.33 1.14 -14.81
N PRO A 37 -8.80 -0.07 -14.99
CA PRO A 37 -8.19 -0.49 -16.25
C PRO A 37 -9.19 -0.39 -17.40
N ASP A 38 -8.64 -0.26 -18.61
CA ASP A 38 -9.45 -0.13 -19.81
C ASP A 38 -10.15 -1.47 -20.08
N LEU A 39 -11.38 -1.40 -20.57
CA LEU A 39 -12.23 -2.55 -20.82
C LEU A 39 -12.34 -2.75 -22.32
N CYS A 40 -11.93 -3.92 -22.81
CA CYS A 40 -12.16 -4.31 -24.19
C CYS A 40 -13.23 -5.39 -24.24
N TYR A 41 -14.35 -5.07 -24.87
CA TYR A 41 -15.50 -5.95 -25.05
C TYR A 41 -15.62 -6.38 -26.52
N VAL A 42 -15.96 -7.64 -26.78
CA VAL A 42 -16.17 -8.17 -28.13
C VAL A 42 -17.36 -9.12 -28.19
N VAL A 43 -18.06 -9.10 -29.33
CA VAL A 43 -19.14 -10.04 -29.66
C VAL A 43 -18.68 -10.94 -30.79
N LYS A 44 -18.72 -12.24 -30.54
CA LYS A 44 -18.31 -13.30 -31.47
C LYS A 44 -19.56 -13.98 -32.05
N SER A 45 -19.58 -14.16 -33.36
CA SER A 45 -20.69 -14.78 -34.08
C SER A 45 -20.20 -15.72 -35.17
N THR A 46 -21.02 -16.72 -35.49
CA THR A 46 -20.81 -17.60 -36.66
C THR A 46 -21.47 -17.07 -37.93
N GLY A 47 -22.26 -15.99 -37.81
CA GLY A 47 -23.04 -15.41 -38.92
C GLY A 47 -24.19 -16.29 -39.41
N LYS A 48 -24.43 -17.47 -38.81
CA LYS A 48 -25.52 -18.37 -39.17
C LYS A 48 -26.76 -18.08 -38.31
N THR A 49 -27.90 -17.94 -38.96
CA THR A 49 -29.21 -17.82 -38.29
C THR A 49 -29.48 -19.03 -37.39
N GLY A 50 -29.78 -18.78 -36.11
CA GLY A 50 -30.07 -19.80 -35.10
C GLY A 50 -28.90 -20.20 -34.20
N GLN A 51 -27.67 -19.72 -34.47
CA GLN A 51 -26.54 -19.84 -33.55
C GLN A 51 -26.50 -18.64 -32.61
N ARG A 52 -26.25 -18.88 -31.31
CA ARG A 52 -26.15 -17.83 -30.30
C ARG A 52 -24.82 -17.07 -30.44
N ASP A 53 -24.87 -15.75 -30.39
CA ASP A 53 -23.69 -14.89 -30.30
C ASP A 53 -23.12 -14.95 -28.86
N PHE A 54 -21.80 -14.80 -28.72
CA PHE A 54 -21.14 -14.77 -27.41
C PHE A 54 -20.49 -13.41 -27.18
N GLY A 55 -20.78 -12.80 -26.03
CA GLY A 55 -20.06 -11.64 -25.51
C GLY A 55 -18.90 -12.09 -24.64
N SER A 56 -17.71 -11.54 -24.86
CA SER A 56 -16.58 -11.70 -23.96
C SER A 56 -15.81 -10.39 -23.79
N PHE A 57 -15.08 -10.27 -22.69
CA PHE A 57 -14.29 -9.10 -22.39
C PHE A 57 -12.98 -9.45 -21.71
N HIS A 58 -12.05 -8.50 -21.75
CA HIS A 58 -10.80 -8.54 -21.00
C HIS A 58 -10.40 -7.12 -20.61
N PHE A 59 -9.60 -7.02 -19.55
CA PHE A 59 -9.03 -5.75 -19.15
C PHE A 59 -7.70 -5.54 -19.87
N VAL A 60 -7.38 -4.29 -20.16
CA VAL A 60 -6.13 -3.95 -20.84
C VAL A 60 -5.55 -2.62 -20.36
N SER A 61 -4.24 -2.50 -20.38
CA SER A 61 -3.51 -1.23 -20.21
C SER A 61 -2.36 -1.13 -21.21
N GLY A 62 -1.93 0.10 -21.49
CA GLY A 62 -0.82 0.38 -22.41
C GLY A 62 -1.22 0.45 -23.90
N VAL A 63 -2.51 0.36 -24.24
CA VAL A 63 -2.97 0.65 -25.61
C VAL A 63 -2.97 2.17 -25.82
N ASP A 64 -2.56 2.62 -27.01
CA ASP A 64 -2.59 4.04 -27.37
C ASP A 64 -4.02 4.57 -27.47
N ALA A 65 -4.46 5.29 -26.44
CA ALA A 65 -5.77 5.93 -26.35
C ALA A 65 -5.80 7.37 -26.89
N SER A 66 -4.88 7.73 -27.80
CA SER A 66 -4.85 9.08 -28.43
C SER A 66 -5.90 9.30 -29.52
N SER A 67 -6.53 8.24 -30.04
CA SER A 67 -7.55 8.38 -31.09
C SER A 67 -8.51 7.20 -31.14
N SER A 68 -9.65 7.39 -31.81
CA SER A 68 -10.58 6.29 -32.10
C SER A 68 -9.97 5.24 -33.04
N ALA A 69 -9.07 5.65 -33.95
CA ALA A 69 -8.43 4.77 -34.91
C ALA A 69 -7.46 3.78 -34.24
N SER A 70 -6.68 4.23 -33.26
CA SER A 70 -5.75 3.37 -32.52
C SER A 70 -6.49 2.34 -31.66
N LEU A 71 -7.55 2.75 -30.97
CA LEU A 71 -8.41 1.83 -30.21
C LEU A 71 -9.16 0.84 -31.11
N ALA A 72 -9.63 1.29 -32.28
CA ALA A 72 -10.25 0.40 -33.26
C ALA A 72 -9.24 -0.58 -33.86
N ALA A 73 -8.00 -0.16 -34.09
CA ALA A 73 -6.91 -1.02 -34.55
C ALA A 73 -6.62 -2.13 -33.53
N TYR A 74 -6.65 -1.82 -32.23
CA TYR A 74 -6.54 -2.83 -31.18
C TYR A 74 -7.66 -3.88 -31.28
N ILE A 75 -8.94 -3.47 -31.36
CA ILE A 75 -10.07 -4.41 -31.52
C ILE A 75 -9.92 -5.25 -32.78
N ASN A 76 -9.53 -4.64 -33.90
CA ASN A 76 -9.30 -5.35 -35.16
C ASN A 76 -8.17 -6.36 -35.03
N SER A 77 -7.12 -6.08 -34.25
CA SER A 77 -6.03 -7.04 -34.04
C SER A 77 -6.50 -8.35 -33.39
N LEU A 78 -7.56 -8.31 -32.57
CA LEU A 78 -8.15 -9.49 -31.92
C LEU A 78 -8.74 -10.48 -32.93
N THR A 79 -9.09 -10.01 -34.14
CA THR A 79 -9.59 -10.89 -35.21
C THR A 79 -8.56 -11.93 -35.63
N TYR A 80 -7.27 -11.61 -35.52
CA TYR A 80 -6.17 -12.52 -35.84
C TYR A 80 -5.85 -13.50 -34.70
N SER A 81 -6.35 -13.24 -33.49
CA SER A 81 -6.18 -14.09 -32.31
C SER A 81 -7.30 -15.12 -32.14
N LEU A 82 -8.36 -15.08 -32.96
CA LEU A 82 -9.37 -16.14 -33.00
C LEU A 82 -8.77 -17.40 -33.59
N GLU A 83 -9.04 -18.55 -32.98
CA GLU A 83 -8.59 -19.83 -33.54
C GLU A 83 -9.21 -20.06 -34.93
N ASP A 84 -8.37 -20.00 -35.96
CA ASP A 84 -8.74 -20.49 -37.28
C ASP A 84 -8.82 -22.02 -37.23
N ASN A 85 -10.02 -22.52 -37.49
CA ASN A 85 -10.31 -23.95 -37.60
C ASN A 85 -9.74 -24.49 -38.93
N SER A 86 -8.43 -24.34 -39.14
CA SER A 86 -7.73 -24.63 -40.41
C SER A 86 -7.21 -26.07 -40.48
N ALA A 87 -7.77 -27.00 -39.71
CA ALA A 87 -7.59 -28.41 -39.97
C ALA A 87 -8.53 -28.79 -41.14
N TRP A 88 -7.96 -29.21 -42.27
CA TRP A 88 -8.67 -29.67 -43.49
C TRP A 88 -9.82 -30.68 -43.24
N PHE A 89 -9.87 -31.30 -42.06
CA PHE A 89 -10.89 -32.26 -41.63
C PHE A 89 -11.88 -31.73 -40.54
N SER A 90 -11.73 -30.51 -40.04
CA SER A 90 -12.59 -29.92 -39.00
C SER A 90 -13.78 -29.18 -39.61
N LYS A 91 -14.96 -29.81 -39.60
CA LYS A 91 -16.24 -29.19 -40.00
C LYS A 91 -16.87 -28.34 -38.89
N GLY A 92 -16.06 -27.59 -38.14
CA GLY A 92 -16.54 -26.73 -37.05
C GLY A 92 -17.18 -25.43 -37.54
N PRO A 93 -18.07 -24.79 -36.75
CA PRO A 93 -18.43 -23.39 -36.96
C PRO A 93 -17.18 -22.49 -36.95
N VAL A 94 -17.09 -21.62 -37.95
CA VAL A 94 -16.07 -20.57 -38.03
C VAL A 94 -16.59 -19.34 -37.30
N TRP A 95 -15.92 -18.98 -36.20
CA TRP A 95 -16.26 -17.82 -35.39
C TRP A 95 -15.55 -16.57 -35.92
N LYS A 96 -16.24 -15.43 -35.86
CA LYS A 96 -15.68 -14.13 -36.22
C LYS A 96 -16.07 -13.08 -35.17
N VAL A 97 -15.18 -12.13 -34.89
CA VAL A 97 -15.55 -10.92 -34.14
C VAL A 97 -16.48 -10.10 -35.03
N ARG A 98 -17.71 -9.88 -34.56
CA ARG A 98 -18.76 -9.13 -35.26
C ARG A 98 -18.72 -7.65 -34.85
N ASN A 99 -18.66 -7.41 -33.55
CA ASN A 99 -18.63 -6.08 -32.95
C ASN A 99 -17.61 -6.07 -31.80
N GLY A 100 -17.12 -4.88 -31.44
CA GLY A 100 -16.39 -4.67 -30.18
C GLY A 100 -16.56 -3.26 -29.66
N SER A 101 -16.29 -3.07 -28.37
CA SER A 101 -16.32 -1.78 -27.70
C SER A 101 -15.09 -1.65 -26.82
N TYR A 102 -14.32 -0.58 -26.99
CA TYR A 102 -13.19 -0.24 -26.13
C TYR A 102 -13.60 0.90 -25.20
N CYS A 103 -13.39 0.75 -23.89
CA CYS A 103 -13.73 1.78 -22.90
C CYS A 103 -12.49 2.23 -22.13
N CYS A 104 -12.20 3.53 -22.16
CA CYS A 104 -11.06 4.15 -21.50
C CYS A 104 -11.54 5.32 -20.62
N PHE A 105 -11.21 5.29 -19.33
CA PHE A 105 -11.63 6.34 -18.42
C PHE A 105 -10.71 7.57 -18.54
N ASN A 106 -11.30 8.76 -18.63
CA ASN A 106 -10.60 10.04 -18.55
C ASN A 106 -10.73 10.60 -17.13
N ALA A 107 -9.62 10.68 -16.41
CA ALA A 107 -9.59 11.14 -15.03
C ALA A 107 -9.71 12.68 -14.88
N PHE A 108 -9.34 13.45 -15.90
CA PHE A 108 -9.43 14.92 -15.87
C PHE A 108 -10.88 15.40 -15.91
N SER A 109 -11.61 15.00 -16.96
CA SER A 109 -13.02 15.37 -17.14
C SER A 109 -14.00 14.39 -16.47
N ARG A 110 -13.50 13.28 -15.91
CA ARG A 110 -14.29 12.22 -15.27
C ARG A 110 -15.41 11.68 -16.17
N VAL A 111 -15.02 11.31 -17.38
CA VAL A 111 -15.88 10.70 -18.41
C VAL A 111 -15.27 9.40 -18.93
N ASP A 112 -16.07 8.53 -19.50
CA ASP A 112 -15.64 7.25 -20.08
C ASP A 112 -15.69 7.32 -21.60
N VAL A 113 -14.53 7.36 -22.25
CA VAL A 113 -14.43 7.37 -23.72
C VAL A 113 -14.67 5.97 -24.24
N ARG A 114 -15.62 5.83 -25.18
CA ARG A 114 -16.00 4.55 -25.78
C ARG A 114 -15.83 4.57 -27.28
N VAL A 115 -15.26 3.50 -27.81
CA VAL A 115 -15.10 3.28 -29.26
C VAL A 115 -15.77 1.97 -29.63
N ASP A 116 -16.91 2.08 -30.30
CA ASP A 116 -17.63 0.94 -30.85
C ASP A 116 -17.16 0.66 -32.28
N VAL A 117 -16.77 -0.58 -32.53
CA VAL A 117 -16.31 -1.07 -33.83
C VAL A 117 -17.27 -2.13 -34.33
N LYS A 118 -17.70 -2.02 -35.59
CA LYS A 118 -18.42 -3.05 -36.34
C LYS A 118 -17.51 -3.61 -37.42
N ILE A 119 -17.54 -4.92 -37.62
CA ILE A 119 -16.66 -5.62 -38.57
C ILE A 119 -17.52 -6.37 -39.61
N PRO A 120 -17.34 -6.15 -40.93
CA PRO A 120 -16.41 -5.22 -41.56
C PRO A 120 -17.00 -3.80 -41.70
N GLY A 121 -16.47 -2.84 -40.95
CA GLY A 121 -16.70 -1.41 -41.14
C GLY A 121 -17.63 -0.74 -40.12
N GLY A 122 -17.26 0.49 -39.74
CA GLY A 122 -17.98 1.33 -38.79
C GLY A 122 -17.21 1.49 -37.48
N VAL A 123 -16.76 2.71 -37.22
CA VAL A 123 -16.16 3.12 -35.95
C VAL A 123 -16.98 4.28 -35.43
N ASN A 124 -17.53 4.15 -34.22
CA ASN A 124 -18.28 5.20 -33.55
C ASN A 124 -17.62 5.52 -32.22
N ALA A 125 -17.14 6.74 -32.07
CA ALA A 125 -16.52 7.21 -30.85
C ALA A 125 -17.40 8.23 -30.15
N TYR A 126 -17.57 8.05 -28.85
CA TYR A 126 -18.39 8.92 -28.01
C TYR A 126 -17.87 8.85 -26.57
N VAL A 127 -18.37 9.73 -25.71
CA VAL A 127 -18.04 9.73 -24.29
C VAL A 127 -19.30 9.50 -23.48
N VAL A 128 -19.17 8.82 -22.35
CA VAL A 128 -20.24 8.58 -21.39
C VAL A 128 -19.91 9.32 -20.12
N ASP A 129 -20.78 10.24 -19.72
CA ASP A 129 -20.60 10.96 -18.46
C ASP A 129 -21.01 10.13 -17.24
N LEU A 130 -20.85 10.69 -16.04
CA LEU A 130 -21.19 10.02 -14.78
C LEU A 130 -22.70 9.72 -14.63
N ARG A 131 -23.56 10.31 -15.46
CA ARG A 131 -25.01 10.06 -15.49
C ARG A 131 -25.38 8.98 -16.50
N GLY A 132 -24.42 8.51 -17.31
CA GLY A 132 -24.66 7.56 -18.39
C GLY A 132 -25.09 8.23 -19.70
N GLU A 133 -25.05 9.55 -19.82
CA GLU A 133 -25.42 10.27 -21.04
C GLU A 133 -24.26 10.28 -22.04
N ARG A 134 -24.60 10.21 -23.33
CA ARG A 134 -23.62 10.15 -24.42
C ARG A 134 -23.35 11.53 -24.99
N HIS A 135 -22.08 11.88 -25.13
CA HIS A 135 -21.62 13.13 -25.71
C HIS A 135 -20.55 12.89 -26.78
N GLU A 136 -20.21 13.94 -27.54
CA GLU A 136 -19.17 13.90 -28.56
C GLU A 136 -17.76 13.80 -27.94
N ALA A 137 -16.90 12.97 -28.54
CA ALA A 137 -15.50 12.83 -28.13
C ALA A 137 -14.63 13.90 -28.80
N THR A 138 -14.50 15.07 -28.17
CA THR A 138 -13.71 16.20 -28.67
C THR A 138 -12.20 15.92 -28.64
N PRO A 139 -11.37 16.64 -29.43
CA PRO A 139 -9.91 16.47 -29.41
C PRO A 139 -9.28 16.67 -28.02
N ASP A 140 -9.80 17.61 -27.22
CA ASP A 140 -9.33 17.86 -25.86
C ASP A 140 -9.59 16.64 -24.95
N ILE A 141 -10.77 16.00 -25.08
CA ILE A 141 -11.07 14.78 -24.32
C ILE A 141 -10.13 13.64 -24.74
N TRP A 142 -9.82 13.50 -26.03
CA TRP A 142 -8.87 12.48 -26.49
C TRP A 142 -7.47 12.69 -25.89
N GLN A 143 -7.01 13.94 -25.81
CA GLN A 143 -5.72 14.27 -25.19
C GLN A 143 -5.71 13.95 -23.68
N GLU A 144 -6.77 14.30 -22.96
CA GLU A 144 -6.93 13.96 -21.54
C GLU A 144 -7.02 12.45 -21.29
N THR A 145 -7.70 11.74 -22.19
CA THR A 145 -7.86 10.27 -22.15
C THR A 145 -6.54 9.55 -22.40
N TYR A 146 -5.76 10.03 -23.38
CA TYR A 146 -4.42 9.53 -23.67
C TYR A 146 -3.50 9.62 -22.45
N VAL A 147 -3.44 10.80 -21.81
CA VAL A 147 -2.62 10.98 -20.60
C VAL A 147 -3.15 10.14 -19.44
N SER A 148 -4.47 10.05 -19.25
CA SER A 148 -5.07 9.20 -18.20
C SER A 148 -4.69 7.72 -18.36
N ALA A 149 -4.78 7.19 -19.58
CA ALA A 149 -4.41 5.80 -19.89
C ALA A 149 -2.92 5.54 -19.65
N LEU A 150 -2.04 6.46 -20.07
CA LEU A 150 -0.60 6.36 -19.80
C LEU A 150 -0.28 6.41 -18.31
N LEU A 151 -0.88 7.34 -17.56
CA LEU A 151 -0.67 7.45 -16.13
C LEU A 151 -1.11 6.19 -15.39
N ARG A 152 -2.27 5.61 -15.75
CA ARG A 152 -2.70 4.30 -15.21
C ARG A 152 -1.68 3.20 -15.50
N ALA A 153 -1.23 3.07 -16.75
CA ALA A 153 -0.27 2.04 -17.15
C ALA A 153 1.09 2.19 -16.44
N ILE A 154 1.56 3.43 -16.27
CA ILE A 154 2.84 3.75 -15.64
C ILE A 154 2.78 3.58 -14.13
N LEU A 155 1.78 4.17 -13.46
CA LEU A 155 1.72 4.19 -11.99
C LEU A 155 1.30 2.84 -11.42
N TYR A 156 0.37 2.14 -12.07
CA TYR A 156 -0.20 0.88 -11.59
C TYR A 156 0.44 -0.38 -12.21
N SER A 157 1.60 -0.23 -12.85
CA SER A 157 2.38 -1.32 -13.45
C SER A 157 2.55 -2.52 -12.52
N ASP A 158 2.99 -2.25 -11.29
CA ASP A 158 3.39 -3.22 -10.27
C ASP A 158 2.49 -3.18 -9.02
N ASP A 159 1.31 -2.55 -9.10
CA ASP A 159 0.41 -2.42 -7.94
C ASP A 159 -0.28 -3.77 -7.64
N PRO A 160 -0.06 -4.38 -6.45
CA PRO A 160 -0.70 -5.65 -6.08
C PRO A 160 -2.23 -5.56 -5.98
N ALA A 161 -2.79 -4.36 -5.80
CA ALA A 161 -4.24 -4.16 -5.77
C ALA A 161 -4.90 -4.33 -7.17
N TYR A 162 -4.11 -4.41 -8.24
CA TYR A 162 -4.55 -4.56 -9.63
C TYR A 162 -4.37 -6.01 -10.17
N TRP A 163 -4.60 -7.02 -9.34
CA TRP A 163 -4.66 -8.41 -9.81
C TRP A 163 -6.09 -8.75 -10.23
N LEU A 164 -6.41 -8.47 -11.49
CA LEU A 164 -7.69 -8.78 -12.11
C LEU A 164 -7.55 -10.00 -13.02
N ASP A 165 -8.59 -10.83 -13.04
CA ASP A 165 -8.69 -11.90 -14.03
C ASP A 165 -8.75 -11.32 -15.44
N ALA A 166 -8.09 -11.99 -16.38
CA ALA A 166 -8.01 -11.57 -17.78
C ALA A 166 -7.54 -10.12 -17.99
N TYR A 167 -6.49 -9.72 -17.26
CA TYR A 167 -5.85 -8.41 -17.43
C TYR A 167 -4.58 -8.50 -18.26
N ARG A 168 -4.58 -7.87 -19.44
CA ARG A 168 -3.42 -7.78 -20.33
C ARG A 168 -2.71 -6.44 -20.18
N LYS A 169 -1.42 -6.43 -19.83
CA LYS A 169 -0.62 -5.20 -19.74
C LYS A 169 0.35 -5.12 -20.91
N LEU A 170 0.29 -4.03 -21.67
CA LEU A 170 1.15 -3.76 -22.83
C LEU A 170 2.08 -2.59 -22.54
N ASP A 171 3.14 -2.44 -23.35
CA ASP A 171 4.02 -1.28 -23.26
C ASP A 171 3.29 0.01 -23.61
N PRO A 172 3.17 0.97 -22.66
CA PRO A 172 2.47 2.23 -22.92
C PRO A 172 3.22 3.14 -23.89
N ILE A 173 4.56 3.04 -23.96
CA ILE A 173 5.42 3.83 -24.84
C ILE A 173 6.48 2.91 -25.45
N THR A 174 6.42 2.73 -26.77
CA THR A 174 7.27 1.79 -27.51
C THR A 174 8.39 2.45 -28.32
N ALA A 175 8.33 3.78 -28.52
CA ALA A 175 9.30 4.55 -29.29
C ALA A 175 9.60 5.92 -28.66
N SER A 176 10.75 6.50 -28.97
CA SER A 176 11.18 7.81 -28.48
C SER A 176 10.23 8.95 -28.90
N GLU A 177 9.61 8.85 -30.08
CA GLU A 177 8.55 9.78 -30.51
C GLU A 177 7.35 9.77 -29.56
N GLY A 178 7.05 8.61 -28.96
CA GLY A 178 5.99 8.48 -27.96
C GLY A 178 6.30 9.23 -26.67
N GLU A 179 7.57 9.30 -26.26
CA GLU A 179 7.97 10.12 -25.09
C GLU A 179 7.80 11.60 -25.35
N VAL A 180 8.16 12.06 -26.54
CA VAL A 180 7.96 13.45 -26.95
C VAL A 180 6.47 13.80 -26.96
N ARG A 181 5.63 12.92 -27.51
CA ARG A 181 4.17 13.09 -27.50
C ARG A 181 3.60 13.11 -26.08
N PHE A 182 4.05 12.20 -25.22
CA PHE A 182 3.65 12.16 -23.81
C PHE A 182 4.00 13.46 -23.10
N LEU A 183 5.25 13.95 -23.23
CA LEU A 183 5.68 15.20 -22.61
C LEU A 183 4.93 16.42 -23.14
N GLN A 184 4.64 16.48 -24.45
CA GLN A 184 3.83 17.55 -25.04
C GLN A 184 2.40 17.54 -24.51
N ALA A 185 1.78 16.36 -24.39
CA ALA A 185 0.44 16.22 -23.84
C ALA A 185 0.40 16.56 -22.35
N ALA A 186 1.41 16.11 -21.59
CA ALA A 186 1.59 16.43 -20.18
C ALA A 186 1.80 17.94 -19.96
N GLU A 187 2.58 18.62 -20.81
CA GLU A 187 2.78 20.07 -20.75
C GLU A 187 1.45 20.82 -20.92
N ALA A 188 0.67 20.44 -21.92
CA ALA A 188 -0.62 21.09 -22.20
C ALA A 188 -1.64 20.90 -21.07
N LEU A 189 -1.62 19.74 -20.39
CA LEU A 189 -2.53 19.41 -19.30
C LEU A 189 -1.96 19.72 -17.91
N PHE A 190 -0.74 20.25 -17.82
CA PHE A 190 -0.01 20.35 -16.56
C PHE A 190 -0.78 21.12 -15.48
N MET A 191 -1.38 22.25 -15.85
CA MET A 191 -2.15 23.10 -14.92
C MET A 191 -3.45 22.43 -14.42
N LYS A 192 -3.94 21.42 -15.15
CA LYS A 192 -5.06 20.57 -14.75
C LYS A 192 -4.61 19.29 -14.03
N GLY A 193 -3.31 19.06 -13.86
CA GLY A 193 -2.76 17.82 -13.31
C GLY A 193 -3.28 17.45 -11.92
N TRP A 194 -3.66 18.42 -11.10
CA TRP A 194 -4.28 18.16 -9.78
C TRP A 194 -5.65 17.47 -9.89
N GLN A 195 -6.34 17.55 -11.03
CA GLN A 195 -7.66 16.93 -11.22
C GLN A 195 -7.60 15.40 -11.30
N VAL A 196 -6.44 14.83 -11.66
CA VAL A 196 -6.30 13.37 -11.78
C VAL A 196 -6.07 12.66 -10.45
N GLY A 197 -6.00 13.40 -9.34
CA GLY A 197 -5.75 12.87 -7.99
C GLY A 197 -4.26 12.82 -7.63
N SER A 198 -3.97 12.23 -6.46
CA SER A 198 -2.63 12.10 -5.87
C SER A 198 -2.50 10.76 -5.15
N ASP A 199 -1.28 10.42 -4.74
CA ASP A 199 -1.04 9.23 -3.92
C ASP A 199 -1.80 9.29 -2.58
N PRO A 200 -2.17 8.13 -1.99
CA PRO A 200 -3.01 8.06 -0.79
C PRO A 200 -2.45 8.78 0.45
N GLU A 201 -1.14 9.02 0.48
CA GLU A 201 -0.45 9.73 1.55
C GLU A 201 -0.57 11.26 1.44
N ILE A 202 -1.04 11.77 0.31
CA ILE A 202 -1.23 13.20 0.05
C ILE A 202 -2.70 13.54 0.21
N GLN A 203 -3.00 14.48 1.11
CA GLN A 203 -4.39 14.83 1.41
C GLN A 203 -5.02 15.64 0.27
N VAL A 204 -4.27 16.61 -0.23
CA VAL A 204 -4.74 17.55 -1.26
C VAL A 204 -3.79 17.51 -2.45
N ALA A 205 -4.32 17.11 -3.61
CA ALA A 205 -3.58 17.17 -4.86
C ALA A 205 -3.26 18.64 -5.21
N THR A 206 -1.98 18.91 -5.49
CA THR A 206 -1.49 20.25 -5.89
C THR A 206 -0.92 20.19 -7.30
N ILE A 207 -0.48 21.33 -7.83
CA ILE A 207 0.18 21.39 -9.14
C ILE A 207 1.49 20.56 -9.15
N VAL A 208 2.16 20.44 -8.01
CA VAL A 208 3.42 19.70 -7.86
C VAL A 208 3.24 18.27 -7.36
N SER A 209 2.19 18.02 -6.57
CA SER A 209 1.90 16.73 -5.95
C SER A 209 0.60 16.16 -6.51
N ASN A 210 0.69 15.42 -7.60
CA ASN A 210 -0.44 14.74 -8.24
C ASN A 210 0.05 13.54 -9.06
N HIS A 211 -0.88 12.74 -9.60
CA HIS A 211 -0.52 11.57 -10.40
C HIS A 211 0.19 11.91 -11.72
N LEU A 212 -0.02 13.09 -12.31
CA LEU A 212 0.70 13.50 -13.52
C LEU A 212 2.20 13.68 -13.22
N THR A 213 2.53 14.44 -12.18
CA THR A 213 3.93 14.68 -11.79
C THR A 213 4.58 13.40 -11.26
N ALA A 214 3.85 12.59 -10.47
CA ALA A 214 4.30 11.30 -10.01
C ALA A 214 4.58 10.34 -11.18
N GLY A 215 3.72 10.29 -12.20
CA GLY A 215 3.89 9.45 -13.38
C GLY A 215 5.11 9.85 -14.22
N ILE A 216 5.33 11.16 -14.44
CA ILE A 216 6.51 11.68 -15.12
C ILE A 216 7.79 11.30 -14.35
N LEU A 217 7.82 11.55 -13.03
CA LEU A 217 8.99 11.23 -12.21
C LEU A 217 9.24 9.71 -12.12
N LYS A 218 8.18 8.88 -12.02
CA LYS A 218 8.31 7.42 -12.02
C LYS A 218 8.88 6.91 -13.34
N TYR A 219 8.33 7.38 -14.46
CA TYR A 219 8.72 6.93 -15.79
C TYR A 219 10.14 7.39 -16.18
N PHE A 220 10.49 8.65 -15.98
CA PHE A 220 11.84 9.13 -16.34
C PHE A 220 12.87 8.75 -15.28
N GLY A 221 12.55 8.95 -14.00
CA GLY A 221 13.44 8.66 -12.88
C GLY A 221 13.74 7.17 -12.69
N GLY A 222 12.77 6.28 -12.94
CA GLY A 222 12.98 4.84 -12.90
C GLY A 222 13.97 4.32 -13.96
N SER A 223 14.25 5.12 -14.99
CA SER A 223 15.23 4.83 -16.04
C SER A 223 16.48 5.70 -15.96
N GLY A 224 16.66 6.52 -14.91
CA GLY A 224 17.78 7.45 -14.78
C GLY A 224 17.79 8.61 -15.79
N ARG A 225 16.82 8.69 -16.71
CA ARG A 225 16.76 9.70 -17.79
C ARG A 225 16.03 10.97 -17.33
N TRP A 226 16.62 11.62 -16.33
CA TRP A 226 16.05 12.80 -15.71
C TRP A 226 16.03 14.05 -16.60
N GLN A 227 16.86 14.10 -17.64
CA GLN A 227 16.99 15.25 -18.54
C GLN A 227 15.66 15.66 -19.18
N GLN A 228 14.87 14.68 -19.63
CA GLN A 228 13.58 14.91 -20.28
C GLN A 228 12.58 15.57 -19.32
N ALA A 229 12.55 15.10 -18.07
CA ALA A 229 11.72 15.68 -17.03
C ALA A 229 12.22 17.09 -16.63
N ALA A 230 13.54 17.27 -16.49
CA ALA A 230 14.14 18.57 -16.19
C ALA A 230 13.79 19.62 -17.25
N ASN A 231 13.91 19.30 -18.55
CA ASN A 231 13.57 20.21 -19.64
C ASN A 231 12.09 20.66 -19.59
N LEU A 232 11.18 19.72 -19.30
CA LEU A 232 9.75 20.04 -19.13
C LEU A 232 9.54 20.98 -17.95
N PHE A 233 10.08 20.64 -16.78
CA PHE A 233 9.90 21.45 -15.58
C PHE A 233 10.61 22.80 -15.64
N GLU A 234 11.72 22.93 -16.37
CA GLU A 234 12.40 24.21 -16.60
C GLU A 234 11.47 25.17 -17.34
N LYS A 235 10.88 24.71 -18.45
CA LYS A 235 9.90 25.47 -19.24
C LYS A 235 8.68 25.90 -18.41
N LEU A 236 8.19 25.00 -17.55
CA LEU A 236 7.01 25.27 -16.72
C LEU A 236 7.33 26.15 -15.49
N SER A 237 8.53 26.01 -14.91
CA SER A 237 8.96 26.79 -13.73
C SER A 237 9.06 28.29 -14.00
N ALA A 238 9.31 28.66 -15.27
CA ALA A 238 9.28 30.05 -15.71
C ALA A 238 7.88 30.69 -15.60
N ARG A 239 6.82 29.87 -15.63
CA ARG A 239 5.43 30.31 -15.47
C ARG A 239 4.97 30.18 -14.04
N GLU A 240 5.26 29.04 -13.40
CA GLU A 240 4.89 28.81 -12.01
C GLU A 240 6.08 28.43 -11.12
N PRO A 241 6.47 29.33 -10.19
CA PRO A 241 7.62 29.11 -9.32
C PRO A 241 7.55 27.86 -8.43
N GLU A 242 6.35 27.39 -8.06
CA GLU A 242 6.20 26.19 -7.22
C GLU A 242 6.78 24.92 -7.87
N ILE A 243 6.80 24.86 -9.20
CA ILE A 243 7.34 23.74 -9.99
C ILE A 243 8.85 23.59 -9.80
N ALA A 244 9.53 24.62 -9.28
CA ALA A 244 10.96 24.58 -8.98
C ALA A 244 11.35 23.40 -8.06
N SER A 245 10.44 22.90 -7.21
CA SER A 245 10.72 21.69 -6.42
C SER A 245 10.90 20.44 -7.30
N LEU A 246 10.09 20.28 -8.34
CA LEU A 246 10.19 19.17 -9.29
C LEU A 246 11.42 19.32 -10.19
N LEU A 247 11.72 20.55 -10.59
CA LEU A 247 12.92 20.86 -11.37
C LEU A 247 14.19 20.55 -10.59
N ALA A 248 14.29 21.02 -9.34
CA ALA A 248 15.41 20.74 -8.45
C ALA A 248 15.58 19.23 -8.22
N LYS A 249 14.48 18.50 -7.98
CA LYS A 249 14.51 17.04 -7.84
C LYS A 249 15.04 16.35 -9.10
N SER A 250 14.69 16.84 -10.29
CA SER A 250 15.18 16.29 -11.57
C SER A 250 16.68 16.53 -11.75
N TYR A 251 17.19 17.74 -11.44
CA TYR A 251 18.63 18.02 -11.48
C TYR A 251 19.44 17.23 -10.45
N LEU A 252 18.89 17.01 -9.24
CA LEU A 252 19.51 16.11 -8.26
C LEU A 252 19.61 14.69 -8.81
N GLY A 253 18.57 14.21 -9.51
CA GLY A 253 18.61 12.91 -10.20
C GLY A 253 19.67 12.82 -11.30
N MET A 254 20.04 13.95 -11.93
CA MET A 254 21.12 14.04 -12.90
C MET A 254 22.52 14.20 -12.26
N ASN A 255 22.61 14.15 -10.93
CA ASN A 255 23.83 14.50 -10.17
C ASN A 255 24.33 15.95 -10.41
N GLU A 256 23.47 16.86 -10.89
CA GLU A 256 23.78 18.29 -11.07
C GLU A 256 23.43 19.11 -9.82
N GLU A 257 24.03 18.75 -8.69
CA GLU A 257 23.68 19.28 -7.36
C GLU A 257 23.83 20.80 -7.25
N VAL A 258 24.87 21.38 -7.85
CA VAL A 258 25.13 22.82 -7.78
C VAL A 258 24.00 23.62 -8.42
N LYS A 259 23.52 23.18 -9.59
CA LYS A 259 22.39 23.83 -10.27
C LYS A 259 21.11 23.65 -9.47
N ALA A 260 20.87 22.45 -8.95
CA ALA A 260 19.71 22.19 -8.10
C ALA A 260 19.67 23.12 -6.88
N VAL A 261 20.79 23.32 -6.19
CA VAL A 261 20.88 24.23 -5.04
C VAL A 261 20.66 25.70 -5.44
N GLN A 262 21.20 26.14 -6.58
CA GLN A 262 20.96 27.49 -7.10
C GLN A 262 19.47 27.71 -7.40
N ILE A 263 18.80 26.73 -8.03
CA ILE A 263 17.36 26.77 -8.30
C ILE A 263 16.57 26.80 -7.00
N MET A 264 16.91 25.96 -6.03
CA MET A 264 16.24 25.96 -4.72
C MET A 264 16.42 27.28 -3.98
N SER A 265 17.61 27.87 -4.01
CA SER A 265 17.93 29.14 -3.35
C SER A 265 17.23 30.34 -3.99
N THR A 266 17.03 30.31 -5.31
CA THR A 266 16.27 31.35 -6.02
C THR A 266 14.77 31.18 -5.78
N ALA A 267 14.25 29.96 -5.94
CA ALA A 267 12.83 29.65 -5.77
C ALA A 267 12.31 29.96 -4.36
N ILE A 268 13.07 29.63 -3.31
CA ILE A 268 12.63 29.85 -1.91
C ILE A 268 12.43 31.33 -1.57
N ARG A 269 13.10 32.24 -2.29
CA ARG A 269 12.91 33.70 -2.13
C ARG A 269 11.55 34.15 -2.66
N HIS A 270 11.02 33.45 -3.66
CA HIS A 270 9.72 33.73 -4.26
C HIS A 270 8.59 32.97 -3.56
N THR A 271 8.81 31.71 -3.21
CA THR A 271 7.83 30.82 -2.58
C THR A 271 8.34 30.25 -1.25
N PRO A 272 8.50 31.09 -0.21
CA PRO A 272 9.08 30.67 1.07
C PRO A 272 8.21 29.67 1.86
N ARG A 273 6.92 29.56 1.53
CA ARG A 273 5.97 28.67 2.19
C ARG A 273 5.73 27.35 1.45
N SER A 274 6.52 27.04 0.41
CA SER A 274 6.40 25.78 -0.32
C SER A 274 7.06 24.65 0.46
N TYR A 275 6.24 23.79 1.08
CA TYR A 275 6.75 22.62 1.82
C TYR A 275 7.47 21.62 0.90
N THR A 276 7.04 21.48 -0.36
CA THR A 276 7.70 20.59 -1.33
C THR A 276 9.11 21.04 -1.66
N LEU A 277 9.34 22.35 -1.77
CA LEU A 277 10.69 22.89 -1.97
C LEU A 277 11.56 22.68 -0.73
N LEU A 278 11.01 22.91 0.47
CA LEU A 278 11.69 22.64 1.74
C LEU A 278 12.03 21.16 1.89
N HIS A 279 11.17 20.25 1.46
CA HIS A 279 11.45 18.80 1.43
C HIS A 279 12.64 18.48 0.54
N VAL A 280 12.70 19.01 -0.68
CA VAL A 280 13.84 18.75 -1.59
C VAL A 280 15.15 19.29 -1.00
N GLN A 281 15.13 20.48 -0.39
CA GLN A 281 16.30 21.01 0.32
C GLN A 281 16.69 20.14 1.51
N SER A 282 15.71 19.69 2.29
CA SER A 282 15.92 18.82 3.45
C SER A 282 16.51 17.47 3.04
N ASP A 283 15.98 16.83 2.00
CA ASP A 283 16.49 15.56 1.47
C ASP A 283 17.92 15.71 0.93
N PHE A 284 18.23 16.84 0.28
CA PHE A 284 19.59 17.15 -0.16
C PHE A 284 20.56 17.32 1.02
N LEU A 285 20.19 18.08 2.06
CA LEU A 285 21.03 18.26 3.23
C LEU A 285 21.22 16.95 4.01
N ARG A 286 20.16 16.15 4.10
CA ARG A 286 20.19 14.79 4.67
C ARG A 286 21.20 13.90 3.94
N SER A 287 21.22 13.91 2.60
CA SER A 287 22.19 13.13 1.83
C SER A 287 23.65 13.60 2.00
N LYS A 288 23.85 14.87 2.39
CA LYS A 288 25.17 15.42 2.78
C LYS A 288 25.52 15.22 4.27
N GLY A 289 24.68 14.54 5.03
CA GLY A 289 24.88 14.31 6.47
C GLY A 289 24.65 15.53 7.35
N GLN A 290 24.07 16.62 6.83
CA GLN A 290 23.79 17.85 7.56
C GLN A 290 22.39 17.78 8.22
N ILE A 291 22.24 16.89 9.20
CA ILE A 291 20.95 16.58 9.83
C ILE A 291 20.36 17.78 10.57
N ASP A 292 21.17 18.59 11.25
CA ASP A 292 20.69 19.76 12.01
C ASP A 292 20.00 20.81 11.12
N TRP A 293 20.54 21.03 9.92
CA TRP A 293 19.97 21.95 8.96
C TRP A 293 18.72 21.36 8.30
N ALA A 294 18.76 20.06 7.96
CA ALA A 294 17.60 19.35 7.43
C ALA A 294 16.43 19.40 8.43
N LEU A 295 16.67 19.18 9.72
CA LEU A 295 15.66 19.27 10.78
C LEU A 295 15.02 20.66 10.87
N LYS A 296 15.80 21.74 10.73
CA LYS A 296 15.25 23.11 10.71
C LYS A 296 14.30 23.30 9.53
N LEU A 297 14.69 22.84 8.34
CA LEU A 297 13.84 22.96 7.15
C LEU A 297 12.58 22.09 7.24
N ALA A 298 12.69 20.88 7.79
CA ALA A 298 11.54 20.00 7.98
C ALA A 298 10.54 20.56 9.01
N LYS A 299 11.02 21.20 10.09
CA LYS A 299 10.15 21.93 11.03
C LYS A 299 9.40 23.07 10.33
N GLU A 300 10.09 23.85 9.50
CA GLU A 300 9.43 24.89 8.70
C GLU A 300 8.45 24.30 7.67
N ALA A 301 8.75 23.14 7.09
CA ALA A 301 7.83 22.45 6.17
C ALA A 301 6.53 22.04 6.89
N VAL A 302 6.62 21.51 8.11
CA VAL A 302 5.46 21.21 8.97
C VAL A 302 4.70 22.49 9.32
N ASN A 303 5.38 23.59 9.64
CA ASN A 303 4.72 24.87 9.90
C ASN A 303 3.96 25.39 8.66
N CYS A 304 4.47 25.11 7.45
CA CYS A 304 3.83 25.51 6.20
C CYS A 304 2.59 24.67 5.87
N ALA A 305 2.64 23.36 6.13
CA ALA A 305 1.55 22.43 5.81
C ALA A 305 1.32 21.41 6.94
N PRO A 306 0.80 21.83 8.11
CA PRO A 306 0.63 20.96 9.27
C PRO A 306 -0.45 19.90 9.10
N SER A 307 -1.33 20.05 8.11
CA SER A 307 -2.36 19.06 7.78
C SER A 307 -1.85 17.92 6.91
N GLU A 308 -0.67 18.04 6.29
CA GLU A 308 -0.13 17.05 5.34
C GLU A 308 0.72 16.00 6.05
N PHE A 309 0.37 14.73 5.93
CA PHE A 309 1.09 13.60 6.55
C PHE A 309 2.57 13.57 6.17
N VAL A 310 2.87 13.80 4.89
CA VAL A 310 4.24 13.72 4.34
C VAL A 310 5.22 14.69 5.01
N THR A 311 4.76 15.81 5.57
CA THR A 311 5.64 16.77 6.28
C THR A 311 6.06 16.23 7.64
N TRP A 312 5.12 15.64 8.38
CA TRP A 312 5.38 15.02 9.67
C TRP A 312 6.17 13.72 9.53
N GLU A 313 5.90 12.92 8.50
CA GLU A 313 6.70 11.75 8.13
C GLU A 313 8.16 12.15 7.94
N LYS A 314 8.42 13.16 7.10
CA LYS A 314 9.79 13.64 6.82
C LYS A 314 10.49 14.13 8.09
N LEU A 315 9.79 14.89 8.94
CA LEU A 315 10.34 15.37 10.20
C LEU A 315 10.67 14.21 11.15
N THR A 316 9.81 13.19 11.20
CA THR A 316 10.04 11.97 12.01
C THR A 316 11.25 11.19 11.51
N GLU A 317 11.39 11.01 10.18
CA GLU A 317 12.58 10.36 9.59
C GLU A 317 13.88 11.04 10.01
N LEU A 318 13.92 12.37 10.00
CA LEU A 318 15.10 13.14 10.35
C LEU A 318 15.40 13.11 11.86
N TYR A 319 14.39 13.03 12.72
CA TYR A 319 14.61 12.84 14.15
C TYR A 319 15.19 11.46 14.46
N ILE A 320 14.72 10.41 13.75
CA ILE A 320 15.31 9.07 13.82
C ILE A 320 16.77 9.11 13.37
N ASP A 321 17.07 9.76 12.24
CA ASP A 321 18.46 9.93 11.77
C ASP A 321 19.34 10.71 12.76
N GLY A 322 18.76 11.72 13.41
CA GLY A 322 19.38 12.53 14.46
C GLY A 322 19.47 11.83 15.82
N LYS A 323 18.96 10.60 15.95
CA LYS A 323 18.88 9.80 17.18
C LYS A 323 18.11 10.46 18.33
N ASP A 324 17.23 11.40 18.00
CA ASP A 324 16.30 12.02 18.94
C ASP A 324 14.97 11.25 18.88
N TYR A 325 14.95 10.09 19.54
CA TYR A 325 13.85 9.15 19.48
C TYR A 325 12.60 9.64 20.22
N GLU A 326 12.77 10.45 21.27
CA GLU A 326 11.67 11.07 22.01
C GLU A 326 10.91 12.04 21.10
N SER A 327 11.63 12.94 20.43
CA SER A 327 11.04 13.86 19.46
C SER A 327 10.45 13.13 18.26
N ALA A 328 11.08 12.04 17.80
CA ALA A 328 10.54 11.20 16.73
C ALA A 328 9.17 10.63 17.10
N LEU A 329 9.02 10.03 18.30
CA LEU A 329 7.73 9.49 18.75
C LEU A 329 6.68 10.57 18.94
N LEU A 330 7.04 11.72 19.52
CA LEU A 330 6.14 12.87 19.65
C LEU A 330 5.62 13.37 18.30
N THR A 331 6.53 13.43 17.31
CA THR A 331 6.22 13.87 15.96
C THR A 331 5.33 12.85 15.26
N LEU A 332 5.64 11.56 15.38
CA LEU A 332 4.83 10.47 14.84
C LEU A 332 3.41 10.49 15.40
N ASN A 333 3.26 10.69 16.71
CA ASN A 333 1.95 10.81 17.36
C ASN A 333 1.14 12.02 16.87
N SER A 334 1.81 13.04 16.36
CA SER A 334 1.19 14.25 15.85
C SER A 334 0.86 14.17 14.34
N CYS A 335 1.20 13.06 13.66
CA CYS A 335 0.92 12.88 12.24
C CYS A 335 -0.60 12.86 11.95
N PRO A 336 -1.08 13.66 10.99
CA PRO A 336 -2.46 13.57 10.52
C PRO A 336 -2.65 12.26 9.74
N MET A 337 -3.66 11.46 10.12
CA MET A 337 -3.95 10.17 9.49
C MET A 337 -5.16 10.28 8.56
N PHE A 338 -5.03 9.78 7.33
CA PHE A 338 -6.07 9.91 6.29
C PHE A 338 -6.68 8.57 5.95
N THR A 339 -8.01 8.52 5.83
CA THR A 339 -8.73 7.35 5.30
C THR A 339 -8.17 6.92 3.97
N TYR A 340 -7.68 5.68 3.92
CA TYR A 340 -7.19 5.08 2.69
C TYR A 340 -8.37 4.88 1.74
N ASN A 341 -8.33 5.56 0.60
CA ASN A 341 -9.21 5.26 -0.51
C ASN A 341 -8.55 4.14 -1.32
N GLY A 342 -9.28 3.04 -1.52
CA GLY A 342 -8.83 1.99 -2.43
C GLY A 342 -8.71 2.51 -3.85
N ARG A 343 -7.80 1.91 -4.62
CA ARG A 343 -7.66 2.17 -6.05
C ARG A 343 -8.95 1.81 -6.79
N ASP A 344 -9.24 2.56 -7.85
CA ASP A 344 -10.44 2.34 -8.68
C ASP A 344 -10.36 0.98 -9.40
N THR A 345 -11.30 0.09 -9.11
CA THR A 345 -11.41 -1.24 -9.72
C THR A 345 -12.84 -1.49 -10.22
N HIS A 346 -12.98 -2.41 -11.17
CA HIS A 346 -14.29 -2.84 -11.61
C HIS A 346 -15.00 -3.63 -10.50
N ARG A 347 -16.31 -3.44 -10.37
CA ARG A 347 -17.14 -4.35 -9.57
C ARG A 347 -17.07 -5.76 -10.17
N ALA A 348 -17.26 -6.77 -9.35
CA ALA A 348 -17.31 -8.15 -9.83
C ALA A 348 -18.43 -8.30 -10.87
N ILE A 349 -18.05 -8.63 -12.10
CA ILE A 349 -18.96 -8.92 -13.22
C ILE A 349 -19.16 -10.44 -13.22
N PRO A 350 -20.39 -10.96 -13.22
CA PRO A 350 -20.60 -12.40 -13.26
C PRO A 350 -20.18 -12.95 -14.63
N THR A 351 -19.37 -14.00 -14.60
CA THR A 351 -18.82 -14.63 -15.80
C THR A 351 -19.36 -16.03 -15.96
N SER A 352 -19.87 -16.38 -17.15
CA SER A 352 -20.33 -17.73 -17.45
C SER A 352 -19.18 -18.72 -17.63
N ARG A 353 -18.06 -18.23 -18.17
CA ARG A 353 -16.87 -19.02 -18.45
C ARG A 353 -15.63 -18.14 -18.46
N VAL A 354 -14.53 -18.67 -17.95
CA VAL A 354 -13.20 -18.04 -17.98
C VAL A 354 -12.33 -18.80 -18.99
N ASN A 355 -11.65 -18.07 -19.87
CA ASN A 355 -10.65 -18.62 -20.78
C ASN A 355 -9.30 -17.92 -20.54
N ILE A 356 -8.35 -18.65 -20.00
CA ILE A 356 -6.99 -18.17 -19.71
C ILE A 356 -6.03 -19.07 -20.49
N PRO A 357 -5.62 -18.66 -21.71
CA PRO A 357 -4.77 -19.50 -22.54
C PRO A 357 -3.41 -19.77 -21.90
N VAL A 358 -3.07 -21.05 -21.75
CA VAL A 358 -1.75 -21.45 -21.23
C VAL A 358 -0.70 -21.23 -22.32
N LYS A 359 0.24 -20.31 -22.07
CA LYS A 359 1.41 -20.10 -22.93
C LYS A 359 2.38 -21.27 -22.76
N ARG A 360 2.17 -22.35 -23.54
CA ARG A 360 2.98 -23.59 -23.50
C ARG A 360 4.49 -23.37 -23.63
N GLN A 361 4.89 -22.29 -24.27
CA GLN A 361 6.29 -21.91 -24.43
C GLN A 361 6.98 -21.51 -23.12
N ILE A 362 6.20 -21.21 -22.07
CA ILE A 362 6.63 -20.63 -20.80
C ILE A 362 6.19 -21.52 -19.62
N SER A 363 5.16 -22.36 -19.81
CA SER A 363 4.59 -23.23 -18.76
C SER A 363 5.61 -24.16 -18.12
N ASP A 364 6.57 -24.66 -18.89
CA ASP A 364 7.52 -25.69 -18.43
C ASP A 364 8.50 -25.16 -17.37
N LEU A 365 8.62 -23.83 -17.23
CA LEU A 365 9.42 -23.18 -16.20
C LEU A 365 8.65 -22.85 -14.93
N LEU A 366 7.33 -22.96 -14.93
CA LEU A 366 6.52 -22.62 -13.76
C LEU A 366 6.08 -23.89 -13.04
N PRO A 367 5.98 -23.85 -11.70
CA PRO A 367 5.24 -24.88 -10.98
C PRO A 367 3.79 -24.95 -11.48
N GLU A 368 3.15 -26.10 -11.30
CA GLU A 368 1.73 -26.23 -11.63
C GLU A 368 0.88 -25.33 -10.73
N LYS A 369 -0.15 -24.68 -11.32
CA LYS A 369 -1.16 -23.89 -10.57
C LYS A 369 -2.13 -24.84 -9.84
N GLN A 370 -1.61 -25.70 -8.96
CA GLN A 370 -2.39 -26.58 -8.09
C GLN A 370 -2.14 -26.19 -6.63
N ARG A 371 -3.19 -26.25 -5.81
CA ARG A 371 -3.05 -26.02 -4.37
C ARG A 371 -2.31 -27.19 -3.76
N THR A 372 -1.19 -26.93 -3.09
CA THR A 372 -0.38 -27.95 -2.42
C THR A 372 -0.40 -27.74 -0.89
N GLU A 373 0.20 -28.68 -0.15
CA GLU A 373 0.45 -28.51 1.30
C GLU A 373 1.30 -27.25 1.58
N ASP A 374 2.10 -26.82 0.61
CA ASP A 374 2.94 -25.63 0.73
C ASP A 374 2.16 -24.30 0.74
N ASP A 375 0.88 -24.32 0.36
CA ASP A 375 -0.01 -23.17 0.44
C ASP A 375 -0.66 -23.01 1.82
N GLU A 376 -0.51 -24.00 2.70
CA GLU A 376 -0.99 -23.94 4.08
C GLU A 376 0.02 -23.20 4.96
N ALA A 377 -0.45 -22.45 5.94
CA ALA A 377 0.40 -21.76 6.90
C ALA A 377 -0.27 -21.74 8.27
N ASP A 378 0.56 -21.65 9.32
CA ASP A 378 0.07 -21.48 10.68
C ASP A 378 -0.96 -20.32 10.75
N PRO A 379 -2.15 -20.54 11.33
CA PRO A 379 -3.14 -19.49 11.54
C PRO A 379 -2.59 -18.25 12.25
N ALA A 380 -1.58 -18.38 13.13
CA ALA A 380 -0.93 -17.24 13.78
C ALA A 380 -0.19 -16.34 12.78
N LEU A 381 0.47 -16.93 11.77
CA LEU A 381 1.16 -16.19 10.71
C LEU A 381 0.18 -15.52 9.76
N LEU A 382 -0.93 -16.19 9.43
CA LEU A 382 -1.97 -15.64 8.55
C LEU A 382 -2.76 -14.49 9.20
N ARG A 383 -2.84 -14.47 10.53
CA ARG A 383 -3.57 -13.45 11.29
C ARG A 383 -2.72 -12.24 11.68
N LEU A 384 -1.47 -12.16 11.21
CA LEU A 384 -0.63 -10.98 11.45
C LEU A 384 -1.36 -9.71 10.96
N PRO A 385 -1.47 -8.67 11.80
CA PRO A 385 -2.24 -7.48 11.45
C PRO A 385 -1.47 -6.52 10.52
N ALA A 386 -0.14 -6.50 10.57
CA ALA A 386 0.69 -5.56 9.81
C ALA A 386 0.49 -5.63 8.27
N PRO A 387 0.38 -6.82 7.63
CA PRO A 387 0.07 -6.93 6.20
C PRO A 387 -1.25 -6.27 5.77
N GLY A 388 -2.18 -6.01 6.69
CA GLY A 388 -3.45 -5.33 6.42
C GLY A 388 -3.37 -3.81 6.41
N LEU A 389 -2.27 -3.21 6.90
CA LEU A 389 -2.11 -1.76 6.97
C LEU A 389 -1.97 -1.15 5.56
N ARG A 390 -2.56 0.02 5.33
CA ARG A 390 -2.56 0.73 4.03
C ARG A 390 -2.34 2.23 4.24
N GLY A 391 -1.99 2.97 3.18
CA GLY A 391 -1.83 4.44 3.20
C GLY A 391 -0.94 4.94 4.34
N THR A 392 -1.39 6.01 5.03
CA THR A 392 -0.63 6.65 6.11
C THR A 392 -0.33 5.72 7.28
N TRP A 393 -1.19 4.72 7.57
CA TRP A 393 -0.93 3.74 8.64
C TRP A 393 0.23 2.81 8.33
N ALA A 394 0.34 2.34 7.09
CA ALA A 394 1.48 1.52 6.67
C ALA A 394 2.79 2.30 6.74
N ARG A 395 2.76 3.57 6.34
CA ARG A 395 3.90 4.49 6.39
C ARG A 395 4.33 4.81 7.83
N ALA A 396 3.37 5.14 8.70
CA ALA A 396 3.63 5.35 10.13
C ALA A 396 4.19 4.09 10.81
N TYR A 397 3.66 2.91 10.47
CA TYR A 397 4.19 1.64 10.96
C TYR A 397 5.63 1.39 10.51
N ALA A 398 5.99 1.71 9.26
CA ALA A 398 7.36 1.59 8.78
C ALA A 398 8.35 2.51 9.53
N LEU A 399 7.91 3.70 9.97
CA LEU A 399 8.71 4.57 10.85
C LEU A 399 8.89 3.95 12.24
N LEU A 400 7.84 3.33 12.79
CA LEU A 400 7.89 2.67 14.09
C LEU A 400 8.79 1.42 14.06
N THR A 401 8.72 0.60 13.00
CA THR A 401 9.63 -0.56 12.85
C THR A 401 11.07 -0.12 12.66
N ARG A 402 11.30 1.01 11.97
CA ARG A 402 12.63 1.60 11.85
C ARG A 402 13.16 2.03 13.21
N LEU A 403 12.34 2.70 14.01
CA LEU A 403 12.73 3.14 15.35
C LEU A 403 13.07 1.95 16.26
N VAL A 404 12.27 0.88 16.26
CA VAL A 404 12.59 -0.31 17.07
C VAL A 404 13.82 -1.05 16.57
N SER A 405 14.12 -1.00 15.27
CA SER A 405 15.36 -1.56 14.73
C SER A 405 16.61 -0.85 15.24
N ASP A 406 16.52 0.45 15.58
CA ASP A 406 17.65 1.24 16.05
C ASP A 406 17.90 1.12 17.57
N ILE A 407 16.83 1.05 18.38
CA ILE A 407 16.95 1.07 19.86
C ILE A 407 16.47 -0.20 20.58
N GLY A 408 15.75 -1.09 19.89
CA GLY A 408 15.14 -2.28 20.49
C GLY A 408 13.82 -2.01 21.21
N TRP A 409 13.09 -3.09 21.52
CA TRP A 409 11.74 -3.03 22.10
C TRP A 409 11.69 -2.39 23.49
N ASP A 410 12.59 -2.80 24.40
CA ASP A 410 12.56 -2.32 25.79
C ASP A 410 12.85 -0.82 25.88
N GLU A 411 13.81 -0.33 25.10
CA GLU A 411 14.14 1.09 25.07
C GLU A 411 13.05 1.91 24.39
N LEU A 412 12.39 1.35 23.37
CA LEU A 412 11.21 1.93 22.77
C LEU A 412 10.07 2.07 23.79
N LEU A 413 9.83 1.07 24.64
CA LEU A 413 8.82 1.16 25.71
C LEU A 413 9.19 2.20 26.78
N LYS A 414 10.48 2.32 27.14
CA LYS A 414 10.94 3.39 28.04
C LYS A 414 10.68 4.75 27.42
N THR A 415 11.07 4.96 26.16
CA THR A 415 10.84 6.20 25.41
C THR A 415 9.33 6.51 25.35
N ARG A 416 8.49 5.50 25.07
CA ARG A 416 7.02 5.61 25.08
C ARG A 416 6.50 6.09 26.43
N SER A 417 6.94 5.47 27.53
CA SER A 417 6.48 5.83 28.89
C SER A 417 7.02 7.18 29.40
N ALA A 418 8.17 7.61 28.91
CA ALA A 418 8.74 8.92 29.20
C ALA A 418 7.91 10.04 28.56
N VAL A 419 7.50 9.82 27.30
CA VAL A 419 6.87 10.83 26.45
C VAL A 419 5.34 10.84 26.58
N PHE A 420 4.71 9.66 26.77
CA PHE A 420 3.27 9.51 26.70
C PHE A 420 2.59 9.17 28.03
N VAL A 421 1.32 9.53 28.10
CA VAL A 421 0.31 9.06 29.05
C VAL A 421 -0.72 8.24 28.28
N MET A 422 -1.12 7.09 28.81
CA MET A 422 -2.15 6.27 28.17
C MET A 422 -3.55 6.81 28.48
N GLU A 423 -4.52 6.60 27.58
CA GLU A 423 -5.86 7.16 27.76
C GLU A 423 -6.57 6.64 29.01
N GLU A 424 -6.37 5.36 29.35
CA GLU A 424 -6.95 4.75 30.56
C GLU A 424 -6.32 5.30 31.84
N GLU A 425 -5.01 5.54 31.85
CA GLU A 425 -4.29 6.21 32.94
C GLU A 425 -4.79 7.65 33.11
N TYR A 426 -4.95 8.39 32.00
CA TYR A 426 -5.49 9.74 32.00
C TYR A 426 -6.94 9.79 32.52
N ARG A 427 -7.79 8.84 32.10
CA ARG A 427 -9.18 8.72 32.58
C ARG A 427 -9.26 8.39 34.07
N MET A 428 -8.49 7.41 34.54
CA MET A 428 -8.45 7.03 35.96
C MET A 428 -8.00 8.19 36.85
N GLN A 429 -7.00 8.95 36.40
CA GLN A 429 -6.54 10.14 37.12
C GLN A 429 -7.53 11.28 37.09
N LYS A 430 -8.22 11.50 35.96
CA LYS A 430 -9.31 12.49 35.89
C LYS A 430 -10.44 12.13 36.86
N VAL A 431 -10.82 10.86 36.93
CA VAL A 431 -11.81 10.36 37.89
C VAL A 431 -11.31 10.54 39.33
N GLN A 432 -10.06 10.20 39.62
CA GLN A 432 -9.47 10.42 40.95
C GLN A 432 -9.39 11.90 41.33
N ALA A 433 -9.00 12.78 40.39
CA ALA A 433 -8.96 14.22 40.58
C ALA A 433 -10.36 14.81 40.77
N ASP A 434 -11.37 14.34 40.04
CA ASP A 434 -12.76 14.76 40.18
C ASP A 434 -13.33 14.30 41.53
N VAL A 435 -13.00 13.08 41.99
CA VAL A 435 -13.37 12.58 43.32
C VAL A 435 -12.69 13.38 44.43
N GLN A 436 -11.39 13.70 44.29
CA GLN A 436 -10.66 14.54 45.24
C GLN A 436 -11.21 15.98 45.27
N ASN A 437 -11.53 16.56 44.11
CA ASN A 437 -12.14 17.88 44.00
C ASN A 437 -13.57 17.91 44.56
N ALA A 438 -14.35 16.84 44.36
CA ALA A 438 -15.67 16.68 44.96
C ALA A 438 -15.56 16.57 46.49
N ALA A 439 -14.61 15.78 47.00
CA ALA A 439 -14.33 15.66 48.44
C ALA A 439 -13.84 16.98 49.05
N PHE A 440 -13.03 17.76 48.33
CA PHE A 440 -12.58 19.09 48.74
C PHE A 440 -13.73 20.13 48.74
N LYS A 441 -14.61 20.11 47.72
CA LYS A 441 -15.83 20.93 47.67
C LYS A 441 -16.83 20.55 48.78
N GLN A 442 -16.88 19.28 49.15
CA GLN A 442 -17.73 18.80 50.25
C GLN A 442 -17.18 19.22 51.61
N ARG A 443 -15.85 19.18 51.82
CA ARG A 443 -15.16 19.70 53.01
C ARG A 443 -15.26 21.22 53.17
N THR A 444 -15.25 21.97 52.06
CA THR A 444 -15.41 23.43 52.10
C THR A 444 -16.87 23.86 52.32
N ARG A 445 -17.86 23.08 51.84
CA ARG A 445 -19.28 23.29 52.20
C ARG A 445 -19.57 22.99 53.67
N SER A 446 -19.03 21.90 54.23
CA SER A 446 -19.21 21.60 55.66
C SER A 446 -18.43 22.55 56.58
N ALA A 447 -17.35 23.18 56.11
CA ALA A 447 -16.67 24.27 56.82
C ALA A 447 -17.43 25.61 56.75
N ALA A 448 -18.18 25.86 55.66
CA ALA A 448 -19.03 27.05 55.52
C ALA A 448 -20.34 26.95 56.34
N GLU A 449 -20.90 25.75 56.52
CA GLU A 449 -22.05 25.51 57.40
C GLU A 449 -21.70 25.51 58.90
N GLY A 450 -20.41 25.40 59.25
CA GLY A 450 -19.91 25.50 60.63
C GLY A 450 -19.62 26.92 61.13
N ALA A 451 -19.80 27.96 60.29
CA ALA A 451 -19.46 29.34 60.59
C ALA A 451 -20.65 30.32 60.59
N SER A 452 -21.89 29.81 60.62
CA SER A 452 -23.09 30.63 60.87
C SER A 452 -24.07 29.93 61.81
N ASP A 453 -23.74 29.91 63.11
CA ASP A 453 -24.76 29.80 64.15
C ASP A 453 -24.56 30.92 65.17
N GLY A 454 -25.11 32.09 64.80
CA GLY A 454 -25.39 33.22 65.67
C GLY A 454 -26.86 33.55 65.47
N GLY A 455 -27.68 33.17 66.45
CA GLY A 455 -29.10 32.94 66.28
C GLY A 455 -29.95 34.14 65.89
N SER A 456 -31.07 33.83 65.22
CA SER A 456 -32.30 34.61 65.34
C SER A 456 -33.50 33.69 65.13
N THR A 457 -34.01 33.16 66.24
CA THR A 457 -35.38 32.67 66.34
C THR A 457 -36.29 33.89 66.44
N VAL A 458 -36.97 34.23 65.34
CA VAL A 458 -38.07 35.20 65.37
C VAL A 458 -39.32 34.46 65.85
N ILE A 459 -39.72 34.76 67.08
CA ILE A 459 -41.00 34.35 67.68
C ILE A 459 -42.02 35.43 67.28
N HIS A 460 -43.10 35.04 66.60
CA HIS A 460 -44.25 35.92 66.38
C HIS A 460 -45.26 35.80 67.54
N GLU A 461 -45.87 36.93 67.89
CA GLU A 461 -46.77 37.19 69.02
C GLU A 461 -48.16 36.53 68.85
N ASP A 462 -48.25 35.21 68.63
CA ASP A 462 -49.50 34.46 68.78
C ASP A 462 -49.36 32.95 69.07
N GLY A 463 -48.15 32.43 69.29
CA GLY A 463 -47.95 31.12 69.90
C GLY A 463 -48.45 29.91 69.09
N SER A 464 -48.33 29.92 67.75
CA SER A 464 -48.59 28.74 66.92
C SER A 464 -47.39 28.31 66.07
N VAL A 465 -47.17 26.99 65.98
CA VAL A 465 -46.17 26.34 65.11
C VAL A 465 -46.93 25.43 64.14
N THR A 466 -46.79 25.65 62.84
CA THR A 466 -47.31 24.73 61.81
C THR A 466 -46.26 24.42 60.76
N LYS A 467 -45.91 23.14 60.62
CA LYS A 467 -45.38 22.55 59.39
C LYS A 467 -46.54 22.08 58.55
N THR A 468 -46.68 22.55 57.32
CA THR A 468 -47.43 21.84 56.27
C THR A 468 -46.90 22.13 54.87
N SER A 469 -46.91 21.04 54.10
CA SER A 469 -46.68 20.81 52.68
C SER A 469 -47.72 21.45 51.74
N GLY A 470 -47.36 21.56 50.45
CA GLY A 470 -48.28 21.61 49.29
C GLY A 470 -47.82 22.59 48.21
N GLY A 471 -47.93 22.37 46.90
CA GLY A 471 -48.55 21.35 46.03
C GLY A 471 -47.94 21.50 44.61
N SER A 472 -47.93 20.50 43.72
CA SER A 472 -49.00 19.81 43.00
C SER A 472 -49.48 20.48 41.70
N LYS A 473 -49.64 19.61 40.68
CA LYS A 473 -50.47 19.63 39.44
C LYS A 473 -49.79 20.11 38.15
N ALA A 474 -50.09 19.57 36.96
CA ALA A 474 -50.72 18.33 36.47
C ALA A 474 -50.81 18.48 34.94
N SER A 475 -50.74 17.38 34.18
CA SER A 475 -51.76 16.93 33.21
C SER A 475 -51.16 16.17 32.01
N GLU A 476 -51.79 15.03 31.74
CA GLU A 476 -51.48 13.99 30.76
C GLU A 476 -52.21 14.16 29.40
N LEU A 477 -51.91 13.17 28.53
CA LEU A 477 -52.65 12.58 27.40
C LEU A 477 -52.44 13.26 26.03
N GLY A 478 -52.17 12.56 24.92
CA GLY A 478 -52.06 11.13 24.60
C GLY A 478 -52.28 10.94 23.09
N GLY A 479 -51.68 9.93 22.44
CA GLY A 479 -52.00 9.55 21.05
C GLY A 479 -50.93 8.71 20.32
N LYS A 480 -51.29 7.46 19.99
CA LYS A 480 -50.54 6.47 19.17
C LYS A 480 -50.63 6.78 17.66
N THR A 481 -49.60 6.39 16.87
CA THR A 481 -49.65 5.39 15.76
C THR A 481 -48.26 5.19 15.10
N ASP A 482 -48.08 3.98 14.55
CA ASP A 482 -46.92 3.38 13.84
C ASP A 482 -46.18 4.25 12.81
N ASP A 483 -44.86 4.07 12.62
CA ASP A 483 -44.26 3.09 11.69
C ASP A 483 -42.72 3.20 11.68
N GLY A 484 -42.05 2.14 11.25
CA GLY A 484 -40.62 1.88 11.39
C GLY A 484 -39.66 2.85 10.69
N GLY A 485 -38.49 3.03 11.33
CA GLY A 485 -37.34 3.76 10.79
C GLY A 485 -36.03 3.23 11.37
N LEU A 486 -35.29 2.52 10.52
CA LEU A 486 -33.97 1.95 10.76
C LEU A 486 -32.95 3.00 11.21
N SER A 487 -32.22 2.71 12.29
CA SER A 487 -30.96 3.38 12.63
C SER A 487 -29.79 2.47 12.21
N PRO A 488 -28.75 2.97 11.52
CA PRO A 488 -27.62 2.14 11.12
C PRO A 488 -26.65 1.98 12.30
N SER A 489 -26.68 0.82 12.93
CA SER A 489 -25.63 0.41 13.87
C SER A 489 -24.39 -0.05 13.09
N ASN A 490 -23.47 0.86 12.79
CA ASN A 490 -22.10 0.49 12.42
C ASN A 490 -21.21 0.55 13.67
N SER A 491 -21.38 -0.44 14.55
CA SER A 491 -20.39 -0.80 15.56
C SER A 491 -19.47 -1.87 14.97
N ILE A 492 -18.21 -1.52 14.78
CA ILE A 492 -17.12 -2.44 14.42
C ILE A 492 -17.08 -3.59 15.44
N PRO A 493 -17.00 -4.87 15.04
CA PRO A 493 -16.96 -5.98 15.98
C PRO A 493 -15.65 -5.96 16.78
N ILE A 494 -15.77 -5.76 18.10
CA ILE A 494 -14.68 -5.91 19.06
C ILE A 494 -14.41 -7.42 19.18
N ILE A 495 -13.25 -7.85 18.69
CA ILE A 495 -12.74 -9.21 18.89
C ILE A 495 -12.38 -9.34 20.37
N ARG A 496 -13.06 -10.25 21.09
CA ARG A 496 -12.70 -10.63 22.46
C ARG A 496 -11.50 -11.57 22.41
N VAL A 497 -10.40 -11.16 23.03
CA VAL A 497 -9.16 -11.95 23.15
C VAL A 497 -9.23 -12.75 24.44
N SER A 498 -8.96 -14.06 24.35
CA SER A 498 -8.85 -14.97 25.50
C SER A 498 -7.67 -14.58 26.39
N THR A 499 -7.83 -14.75 27.70
CA THR A 499 -6.84 -14.39 28.71
C THR A 499 -5.71 -15.42 28.81
N GLU A 500 -4.55 -14.99 29.31
CA GLU A 500 -3.32 -15.79 29.49
C GLU A 500 -3.52 -17.14 30.22
N SER A 501 -4.57 -17.25 31.03
CA SER A 501 -4.95 -18.47 31.75
C SER A 501 -5.43 -19.62 30.86
N ASP A 502 -5.95 -19.33 29.66
CA ASP A 502 -6.42 -20.36 28.72
C ASP A 502 -5.26 -20.95 27.90
N ILE A 503 -4.17 -20.19 27.77
CA ILE A 503 -2.96 -20.54 27.00
C ILE A 503 -2.07 -21.52 27.77
N GLU A 504 -1.98 -21.39 29.10
CA GLU A 504 -1.24 -22.33 29.95
C GLU A 504 -1.88 -23.73 29.96
N LYS A 505 -3.20 -23.82 29.74
CA LYS A 505 -3.90 -25.12 29.64
C LYS A 505 -3.65 -25.82 28.31
N GLU A 506 -3.60 -25.11 27.18
CA GLU A 506 -3.28 -25.71 25.87
C GLU A 506 -1.80 -26.17 25.78
N LEU A 507 -0.87 -25.45 26.41
CA LEU A 507 0.54 -25.85 26.51
C LEU A 507 0.77 -27.07 27.44
N ALA A 508 -0.10 -27.25 28.44
CA ALA A 508 -0.05 -28.40 29.35
C ALA A 508 -0.73 -29.66 28.78
N GLU A 509 -1.71 -29.51 27.89
CA GLU A 509 -2.41 -30.64 27.26
C GLU A 509 -1.68 -31.19 26.02
N SER A 510 -0.94 -30.35 25.29
CA SER A 510 -0.12 -30.77 24.13
C SER A 510 1.15 -31.56 24.49
N SER A 511 1.54 -31.56 25.77
CA SER A 511 2.74 -32.24 26.27
C SER A 511 2.49 -33.64 26.84
N ARG A 512 1.26 -34.19 26.73
CA ARG A 512 0.89 -35.53 27.22
C ARG A 512 0.35 -36.45 26.12
N THR A 513 1.22 -36.87 25.20
CA THR A 513 0.98 -38.09 24.43
C THR A 513 2.30 -38.76 24.05
N THR A 514 2.63 -39.87 24.71
CA THR A 514 3.52 -40.92 24.18
C THR A 514 2.93 -42.31 24.50
N PRO A 515 3.16 -43.34 23.65
CA PRO A 515 2.60 -44.67 23.81
C PRO A 515 3.49 -45.58 24.69
N ASN A 516 2.80 -46.53 25.34
CA ASN A 516 3.27 -47.61 26.22
C ASN A 516 4.56 -48.37 25.81
N GLY A 517 5.38 -48.76 26.80
CA GLY A 517 6.31 -49.91 26.70
C GLY A 517 7.47 -50.02 27.71
N LYS A 518 7.19 -50.59 28.90
CA LYS A 518 7.99 -51.36 29.90
C LYS A 518 9.55 -51.37 30.02
N ASP A 519 9.95 -51.18 31.30
CA ASP A 519 10.96 -51.86 32.18
C ASP A 519 12.48 -51.85 31.88
N GLU A 520 13.29 -51.18 32.72
CA GLU A 520 14.15 -51.74 33.82
C GLU A 520 15.18 -50.71 34.37
N ASP A 521 15.59 -50.94 35.64
CA ASP A 521 16.29 -50.07 36.62
C ASP A 521 17.73 -49.58 36.32
N GLY A 522 18.12 -48.45 36.96
CA GLY A 522 19.53 -48.04 37.13
C GLY A 522 19.73 -46.68 37.83
N ASP A 523 20.53 -46.66 38.89
CA ASP A 523 20.65 -45.66 39.96
C ASP A 523 21.76 -44.57 39.74
N GLY A 524 21.44 -43.29 40.01
CA GLY A 524 22.32 -42.12 40.33
C GLY A 524 23.22 -41.45 39.26
N PRO A 525 23.77 -40.23 39.48
CA PRO A 525 23.31 -39.07 40.27
C PRO A 525 23.24 -37.74 39.46
N SER A 526 22.68 -36.72 40.13
CA SER A 526 22.43 -35.33 39.72
C SER A 526 23.56 -34.56 39.02
N LEU A 527 23.20 -33.80 37.96
CA LEU A 527 23.93 -32.62 37.49
C LEU A 527 22.92 -31.50 37.19
N ALA A 528 22.96 -30.47 38.04
CA ALA A 528 22.17 -29.26 37.92
C ALA A 528 22.61 -28.43 36.70
N SER A 529 21.63 -27.92 35.93
CA SER A 529 21.81 -26.82 34.98
C SER A 529 21.10 -25.57 35.53
N PRO A 530 21.61 -24.36 35.24
CA PRO A 530 21.29 -23.17 36.01
C PRO A 530 19.94 -22.59 35.59
N THR A 531 19.03 -22.47 36.55
CA THR A 531 17.85 -21.60 36.48
C THR A 531 18.30 -20.14 36.46
N LEU A 532 18.00 -19.43 35.38
CA LEU A 532 18.01 -17.97 35.32
C LEU A 532 16.88 -17.45 36.22
N GLU A 533 17.27 -16.77 37.30
CA GLU A 533 16.39 -16.14 38.28
C GLU A 533 15.63 -14.96 37.68
N LYS A 534 14.32 -14.89 37.99
CA LYS A 534 13.50 -13.68 37.86
C LYS A 534 13.96 -12.66 38.93
N PRO A 535 13.99 -11.34 38.66
CA PRO A 535 14.17 -10.36 39.71
C PRO A 535 12.93 -10.34 40.62
N ILE A 536 13.14 -10.73 41.88
CA ILE A 536 12.17 -10.62 42.97
C ILE A 536 12.02 -9.13 43.30
N ALA A 537 10.80 -8.63 43.21
CA ALA A 537 10.41 -7.35 43.79
C ALA A 537 10.63 -7.40 45.30
N ALA A 538 11.64 -6.66 45.77
CA ALA A 538 11.90 -6.46 47.19
C ALA A 538 10.85 -5.52 47.78
N ALA A 539 9.76 -6.08 48.29
CA ALA A 539 8.91 -5.43 49.29
C ALA A 539 9.36 -5.92 50.67
N ALA A 540 10.26 -5.17 51.30
CA ALA A 540 10.60 -5.36 52.71
C ALA A 540 9.53 -4.68 53.57
N ASN A 541 8.90 -5.47 54.45
CA ASN A 541 8.18 -4.97 55.62
C ASN A 541 9.19 -4.30 56.56
N GLU A 542 9.04 -3.00 56.79
CA GLU A 542 9.54 -2.35 58.01
C GLU A 542 8.39 -1.59 58.69
N GLU A 543 8.40 -1.72 60.00
CA GLU A 543 7.40 -1.23 60.95
C GLU A 543 7.39 0.30 61.05
N VAL A 544 6.24 0.81 61.48
CA VAL A 544 5.86 2.22 61.58
C VAL A 544 6.68 2.97 62.63
N GLU A 545 7.37 4.05 62.24
CA GLU A 545 7.59 5.21 63.10
C GLU A 545 7.17 6.51 62.38
N SER A 546 6.48 7.34 63.15
CA SER A 546 5.74 8.54 62.75
C SER A 546 6.62 9.79 62.56
N SER A 547 6.41 10.55 61.47
CA SER A 547 6.35 12.03 61.41
C SER A 547 6.36 12.55 59.94
N PRO A 548 6.07 13.85 59.68
CA PRO A 548 4.83 14.32 59.10
C PRO A 548 4.86 14.50 57.56
N SER A 549 3.66 14.45 57.00
CA SER A 549 3.27 14.71 55.61
C SER A 549 3.99 15.86 54.91
N THR A 550 4.74 15.54 53.85
CA THR A 550 4.99 16.44 52.73
C THR A 550 3.78 16.41 51.77
N PRO A 551 3.30 17.56 51.28
CA PRO A 551 2.16 17.59 50.39
C PRO A 551 2.56 17.16 48.97
N GLN A 552 1.84 16.16 48.45
CA GLN A 552 1.39 16.10 47.06
C GLN A 552 2.43 15.91 45.93
N GLU A 553 2.57 14.67 45.45
CA GLU A 553 2.81 14.38 44.01
C GLU A 553 1.53 14.66 43.17
N LEU A 554 0.92 15.85 43.27
CA LEU A 554 -0.32 16.13 42.53
C LEU A 554 -0.13 16.69 41.11
N PHE A 555 1.09 16.77 40.56
CA PHE A 555 1.31 17.31 39.21
C PHE A 555 2.52 16.68 38.46
N SER A 556 2.55 15.35 38.29
CA SER A 556 3.62 14.65 37.52
C SER A 556 3.23 14.29 36.07
N PHE A 557 2.40 15.11 35.41
CA PHE A 557 2.05 14.93 33.98
C PHE A 557 2.21 16.19 33.14
N THR A 558 2.74 17.28 33.70
CA THR A 558 2.86 18.56 32.99
C THR A 558 3.70 18.50 31.71
N ASN A 559 4.56 17.48 31.55
CA ASN A 559 5.44 17.32 30.38
C ASN A 559 5.09 16.13 29.46
N LYS A 560 4.12 15.27 29.79
CA LYS A 560 3.78 14.10 28.98
C LYS A 560 2.57 14.37 28.08
N ARG A 561 2.55 13.82 26.87
CA ARG A 561 1.42 13.95 25.91
C ARG A 561 0.52 12.72 25.92
N LEU A 562 -0.73 12.88 25.50
CA LEU A 562 -1.61 11.72 25.30
C LEU A 562 -1.14 10.93 24.07
N CYS A 563 -0.98 9.62 24.21
CA CYS A 563 -0.77 8.73 23.06
C CYS A 563 -2.06 8.60 22.27
N GLU A 564 -2.01 8.84 20.96
CA GLU A 564 -3.13 8.62 20.07
C GLU A 564 -3.47 7.13 19.98
N ARG A 565 -4.77 6.79 19.96
CA ARG A 565 -5.23 5.40 19.94
C ARG A 565 -4.70 4.60 18.75
N TRP A 566 -4.59 5.25 17.60
CA TRP A 566 -4.09 4.58 16.40
C TRP A 566 -2.61 4.20 16.55
N LEU A 567 -1.81 5.03 17.24
CA LEU A 567 -0.40 4.75 17.49
C LEU A 567 -0.24 3.64 18.51
N ASP A 568 -1.05 3.64 19.58
CA ASP A 568 -1.07 2.53 20.55
C ASP A 568 -1.45 1.19 19.89
N ASN A 569 -2.42 1.21 18.98
CA ASN A 569 -2.73 0.03 18.16
C ASN A 569 -1.52 -0.40 17.31
N LEU A 570 -0.75 0.53 16.72
CA LEU A 570 0.47 0.17 15.99
C LEU A 570 1.56 -0.42 16.91
N PHE A 571 1.65 -0.02 18.18
CA PHE A 571 2.53 -0.69 19.16
C PHE A 571 2.13 -2.15 19.38
N MET A 572 0.83 -2.44 19.45
CA MET A 572 0.33 -3.83 19.54
C MET A 572 0.62 -4.63 18.27
N VAL A 573 0.42 -4.03 17.10
CA VAL A 573 0.79 -4.65 15.81
C VAL A 573 2.30 -4.94 15.78
N LEU A 574 3.14 -4.01 16.24
CA LEU A 574 4.58 -4.19 16.29
C LEU A 574 4.98 -5.31 17.25
N TYR A 575 4.36 -5.35 18.43
CA TYR A 575 4.59 -6.40 19.42
C TYR A 575 4.31 -7.79 18.83
N GLU A 576 3.20 -7.96 18.11
CA GLU A 576 2.87 -9.24 17.46
C GLU A 576 3.92 -9.64 16.41
N ASP A 577 4.33 -8.71 15.55
CA ASP A 577 5.37 -8.95 14.54
C ASP A 577 6.71 -9.36 15.23
N LEU A 578 7.12 -8.66 16.30
CA LEU A 578 8.33 -8.98 17.05
C LEU A 578 8.24 -10.33 17.80
N ARG A 579 7.08 -10.63 18.37
CA ARG A 579 6.81 -11.89 19.09
C ARG A 579 6.97 -13.08 18.14
N VAL A 580 6.29 -13.04 16.99
CA VAL A 580 6.36 -14.08 15.98
C VAL A 580 7.79 -14.21 15.44
N TRP A 581 8.47 -13.09 15.18
CA TRP A 581 9.85 -13.11 14.73
C TRP A 581 10.80 -13.74 15.74
N THR A 582 10.63 -13.44 17.03
CA THR A 582 11.45 -13.99 18.12
C THR A 582 11.25 -15.49 18.27
N ILE A 583 10.00 -15.97 18.21
CA ILE A 583 9.67 -17.40 18.23
C ILE A 583 10.35 -18.11 17.05
N PHE A 584 10.20 -17.57 15.84
CA PHE A 584 10.83 -18.12 14.64
C PHE A 584 12.36 -18.22 14.79
N ARG A 585 13.03 -17.17 15.26
CA ARG A 585 14.50 -17.20 15.46
C ARG A 585 14.92 -18.20 16.53
N ALA A 586 14.16 -18.34 17.61
CA ALA A 586 14.41 -19.32 18.64
C ALA A 586 14.26 -20.75 18.11
N GLU A 587 13.22 -21.03 17.32
CA GLU A 587 13.03 -22.31 16.64
C GLU A 587 14.21 -22.63 15.71
N VAL A 588 14.59 -21.69 14.83
CA VAL A 588 15.74 -21.89 13.91
C VAL A 588 17.01 -22.21 14.69
N ALA A 589 17.28 -21.52 15.80
CA ALA A 589 18.45 -21.78 16.64
C ALA A 589 18.40 -23.16 17.31
N HIS A 590 17.24 -23.56 17.82
CA HIS A 590 17.02 -24.87 18.44
C HIS A 590 17.27 -26.02 17.44
N PHE A 591 16.68 -25.95 16.25
CA PHE A 591 16.87 -26.95 15.20
C PHE A 591 18.31 -27.01 14.68
N LYS A 592 18.97 -25.85 14.57
CA LYS A 592 20.39 -25.78 14.20
C LYS A 592 21.27 -26.50 15.24
N THR A 593 20.94 -26.39 16.53
CA THR A 593 21.68 -27.06 17.62
C THR A 593 21.46 -28.57 17.61
N GLN A 594 20.27 -29.02 17.24
CA GLN A 594 19.95 -30.44 17.08
C GLN A 594 20.45 -31.06 15.76
N HIS A 595 21.08 -30.26 14.89
CA HIS A 595 21.48 -30.67 13.53
C HIS A 595 20.31 -31.26 12.70
N VAL A 596 19.09 -30.79 12.96
CA VAL A 596 17.88 -31.19 12.23
C VAL A 596 17.51 -30.08 11.25
N ALA A 597 17.11 -30.45 10.03
CA ALA A 597 16.63 -29.49 9.05
C ALA A 597 15.31 -28.85 9.53
N TYR A 598 15.31 -27.53 9.68
CA TYR A 598 14.10 -26.77 9.98
C TYR A 598 13.26 -26.63 8.71
N ARG A 599 12.07 -27.23 8.71
CA ARG A 599 11.13 -27.24 7.58
C ARG A 599 9.88 -26.44 7.93
N LYS A 600 9.47 -25.59 6.99
CA LYS A 600 8.24 -24.79 6.98
C LYS A 600 7.67 -24.84 5.57
N THR A 601 6.38 -24.55 5.43
CA THR A 601 5.73 -24.52 4.12
C THR A 601 6.22 -23.33 3.29
N GLY A 602 6.00 -23.36 1.97
CA GLY A 602 6.32 -22.24 1.10
C GLY A 602 5.60 -20.94 1.50
N MET A 603 4.32 -21.02 1.88
CA MET A 603 3.55 -19.87 2.34
C MET A 603 4.12 -19.28 3.65
N GLU A 604 4.53 -20.13 4.60
CA GLU A 604 5.15 -19.68 5.85
C GLU A 604 6.48 -18.95 5.59
N TRP A 605 7.34 -19.50 4.72
CA TRP A 605 8.60 -18.84 4.35
C TRP A 605 8.37 -17.48 3.68
N GLU A 606 7.34 -17.36 2.84
CA GLU A 606 6.97 -16.07 2.24
C GLU A 606 6.54 -15.04 3.30
N ILE A 607 5.68 -15.44 4.25
CA ILE A 607 5.23 -14.56 5.35
C ILE A 607 6.41 -14.15 6.24
N LEU A 608 7.29 -15.10 6.56
CA LEU A 608 8.49 -14.86 7.38
C LEU A 608 9.49 -13.95 6.68
N GLY A 609 9.67 -14.09 5.36
CA GLY A 609 10.49 -13.17 4.57
C GLY A 609 9.93 -11.76 4.59
N ASP A 610 8.61 -11.60 4.43
CA ASP A 610 7.95 -10.29 4.54
C ASP A 610 8.08 -9.68 5.94
N LEU A 611 7.93 -10.51 6.98
CA LEU A 611 8.09 -10.10 8.37
C LEU A 611 9.52 -9.62 8.65
N GLY A 612 10.52 -10.38 8.21
CA GLY A 612 11.93 -10.00 8.31
C GLY A 612 12.22 -8.67 7.60
N LEU A 613 11.67 -8.47 6.41
CA LEU A 613 11.77 -7.19 5.70
C LEU A 613 11.11 -6.03 6.46
N ARG A 614 9.91 -6.22 7.02
CA ARG A 614 9.22 -5.18 7.80
C ARG A 614 10.00 -4.77 9.05
N LEU A 615 10.68 -5.73 9.67
CA LEU A 615 11.51 -5.55 10.87
C LEU A 615 12.98 -5.21 10.57
N HIS A 616 13.32 -4.89 9.32
CA HIS A 616 14.67 -4.49 8.87
C HIS A 616 15.77 -5.58 9.00
N HIS A 617 15.39 -6.86 9.04
CA HIS A 617 16.30 -8.01 8.99
C HIS A 617 16.48 -8.51 7.55
N LYS A 618 17.23 -7.75 6.74
CA LYS A 618 17.37 -7.98 5.29
C LYS A 618 17.98 -9.34 4.93
N GLU A 619 19.06 -9.73 5.59
CA GLU A 619 19.78 -10.98 5.28
C GLU A 619 18.94 -12.22 5.65
N GLU A 620 18.34 -12.23 6.84
CA GLU A 620 17.46 -13.33 7.24
C GLU A 620 16.19 -13.39 6.38
N ALA A 621 15.66 -12.25 5.94
CA ALA A 621 14.54 -12.22 5.00
C ALA A 621 14.93 -12.80 3.63
N LYS A 622 16.14 -12.49 3.14
CA LYS A 622 16.69 -13.07 1.91
C LYS A 622 16.81 -14.58 2.01
N GLU A 623 17.33 -15.11 3.12
CA GLU A 623 17.38 -16.56 3.37
C GLU A 623 15.98 -17.19 3.39
N ALA A 624 15.00 -16.54 4.02
CA ALA A 624 13.62 -17.02 4.05
C ALA A 624 13.02 -17.10 2.64
N TYR A 625 13.23 -16.08 1.80
CA TYR A 625 12.79 -16.13 0.40
C TYR A 625 13.53 -17.18 -0.43
N GLN A 626 14.83 -17.39 -0.19
CA GLN A 626 15.60 -18.46 -0.84
C GLN A 626 15.02 -19.84 -0.50
N ARG A 627 14.67 -20.09 0.77
CA ARG A 627 14.00 -21.34 1.15
C ARG A 627 12.59 -21.46 0.56
N CYS A 628 11.87 -20.34 0.45
CA CYS A 628 10.55 -20.32 -0.18
C CYS A 628 10.57 -20.76 -1.65
N ILE A 629 11.62 -20.40 -2.41
CA ILE A 629 11.71 -20.74 -3.84
C ILE A 629 12.23 -22.17 -4.10
N GLU A 630 12.80 -22.84 -3.10
CA GLU A 630 13.14 -24.27 -3.17
C GLU A 630 11.88 -25.14 -3.19
N THR A 631 10.78 -24.61 -2.67
CA THR A 631 9.46 -25.24 -2.70
C THR A 631 8.79 -25.07 -4.06
N SER A 632 8.02 -26.08 -4.50
CA SER A 632 7.26 -26.07 -5.76
C SER A 632 5.98 -25.21 -5.72
N ARG A 633 5.91 -24.20 -4.85
CA ARG A 633 4.73 -23.35 -4.69
C ARG A 633 4.64 -22.31 -5.81
N TYR A 634 3.44 -22.10 -6.34
CA TYR A 634 3.20 -21.06 -7.35
C TYR A 634 3.15 -19.67 -6.69
N SER A 635 4.29 -18.98 -6.56
CA SER A 635 4.33 -17.58 -6.10
C SER A 635 5.42 -16.77 -6.80
N GLN A 636 5.03 -15.63 -7.38
CA GLN A 636 5.96 -14.67 -7.99
C GLN A 636 6.68 -13.80 -6.94
N LYS A 637 6.05 -13.58 -5.77
CA LYS A 637 6.48 -12.54 -4.83
C LYS A 637 7.88 -12.77 -4.23
N PRO A 638 8.26 -13.99 -3.78
CA PRO A 638 9.63 -14.26 -3.33
C PRO A 638 10.66 -13.96 -4.41
N TRP A 639 10.39 -14.36 -5.67
CA TRP A 639 11.26 -14.07 -6.80
C TRP A 639 11.40 -12.57 -7.05
N ALA A 640 10.31 -11.80 -6.96
CA ALA A 640 10.35 -10.35 -7.10
C ALA A 640 11.16 -9.66 -5.98
N LYS A 641 11.04 -10.13 -4.74
CA LYS A 641 11.81 -9.61 -3.60
C LYS A 641 13.30 -9.93 -3.72
N LEU A 642 13.64 -11.16 -4.07
CA LEU A 642 15.02 -11.59 -4.32
C LEU A 642 15.64 -10.84 -5.51
N LEU A 643 14.87 -10.62 -6.58
CA LEU A 643 15.32 -9.84 -7.74
C LEU A 643 15.76 -8.43 -7.33
N ASP A 644 14.95 -7.74 -6.50
CA ASP A 644 15.29 -6.41 -6.01
C ASP A 644 16.56 -6.46 -5.14
N MET A 645 16.64 -7.38 -4.17
CA MET A 645 17.81 -7.58 -3.30
C MET A 645 19.10 -7.85 -4.07
N TYR A 646 19.10 -8.80 -5.02
CA TYR A 646 20.28 -9.12 -5.83
C TYR A 646 20.71 -7.94 -6.74
N ALA A 647 19.74 -7.15 -7.22
CA ALA A 647 20.03 -5.94 -7.99
C ALA A 647 20.62 -4.83 -7.11
N GLU A 648 20.24 -4.74 -5.83
CA GLU A 648 20.89 -3.84 -4.86
C GLU A 648 22.35 -4.22 -4.60
N GLU A 649 22.64 -5.52 -4.52
CA GLU A 649 23.98 -6.06 -4.31
C GLU A 649 24.88 -5.98 -5.56
N GLY A 650 24.29 -5.79 -6.74
CA GLY A 650 25.01 -5.77 -8.01
C GLY A 650 25.37 -7.16 -8.54
N ASP A 651 24.70 -8.23 -8.09
CA ASP A 651 24.93 -9.59 -8.57
C ASP A 651 24.20 -9.85 -9.89
N ILE A 652 24.95 -9.84 -11.00
CA ILE A 652 24.38 -10.02 -12.34
C ILE A 652 23.73 -11.40 -12.51
N ASN A 653 24.37 -12.47 -12.03
CA ASN A 653 23.93 -13.83 -12.34
C ASN A 653 22.62 -14.16 -11.61
N HIS A 654 22.57 -13.92 -10.30
CA HIS A 654 21.36 -14.18 -9.52
C HIS A 654 20.23 -13.22 -9.90
N THR A 655 20.53 -11.96 -10.23
CA THR A 655 19.51 -11.02 -10.72
C THR A 655 18.89 -11.49 -12.04
N ILE A 656 19.69 -11.91 -13.02
CA ILE A 656 19.15 -12.41 -14.31
C ILE A 656 18.33 -13.69 -14.10
N GLN A 657 18.79 -14.63 -13.26
CA GLN A 657 18.04 -15.85 -12.95
C GLN A 657 16.69 -15.55 -12.30
N ALA A 658 16.67 -14.65 -11.30
CA ALA A 658 15.42 -14.21 -10.68
C ALA A 658 14.53 -13.47 -11.70
N ALA A 659 15.11 -12.60 -12.53
CA ALA A 659 14.38 -11.85 -13.56
C ALA A 659 13.69 -12.78 -14.57
N ILE A 660 14.36 -13.86 -15.00
CA ILE A 660 13.76 -14.86 -15.90
C ILE A 660 12.51 -15.47 -15.28
N ARG A 661 12.57 -15.84 -13.99
CA ARG A 661 11.42 -16.41 -13.28
C ARG A 661 10.30 -15.39 -13.13
N VAL A 662 10.61 -14.17 -12.70
CA VAL A 662 9.60 -13.09 -12.59
C VAL A 662 8.96 -12.78 -13.94
N ALA A 663 9.74 -12.70 -15.03
CA ALA A 663 9.24 -12.48 -16.37
C ALA A 663 8.31 -13.63 -16.82
N THR A 664 8.67 -14.87 -16.49
CA THR A 664 7.89 -16.06 -16.79
C THR A 664 6.52 -16.02 -16.09
N TYR A 665 6.47 -15.66 -14.79
CA TYR A 665 5.21 -15.43 -14.07
C TYR A 665 4.39 -14.28 -14.69
N GLN A 666 5.02 -13.12 -14.92
CA GLN A 666 4.36 -11.95 -15.49
C GLN A 666 3.75 -12.23 -16.87
N HIS A 667 4.47 -12.91 -17.77
CA HIS A 667 3.97 -13.28 -19.08
C HIS A 667 2.85 -14.33 -19.02
N ALA A 668 2.88 -15.24 -18.03
CA ALA A 668 1.80 -16.20 -17.79
C ALA A 668 0.51 -15.51 -17.33
N ASP A 669 0.63 -14.38 -16.63
CA ASP A 669 -0.47 -13.50 -16.25
C ASP A 669 -0.65 -12.31 -17.22
N PHE A 670 -0.22 -12.48 -18.48
CA PHE A 670 -0.43 -11.54 -19.61
C PHE A 670 0.12 -10.11 -19.40
N THR A 671 1.11 -9.96 -18.54
CA THR A 671 1.94 -8.77 -18.46
C THR A 671 3.05 -8.88 -19.51
N GLU A 672 2.79 -8.29 -20.68
CA GLU A 672 3.71 -8.22 -21.83
C GLU A 672 4.49 -6.90 -21.86
N MET A 673 4.21 -6.01 -20.90
CA MET A 673 4.89 -4.75 -20.70
C MET A 673 6.33 -4.96 -20.23
N THR A 674 7.27 -4.35 -20.93
CA THR A 674 8.68 -4.26 -20.57
C THR A 674 8.93 -3.16 -19.54
N TYR A 675 8.41 -1.95 -19.75
CA TYR A 675 8.66 -0.78 -18.88
C TYR A 675 7.35 -0.06 -18.53
N PRO A 676 7.11 0.37 -17.26
CA PRO A 676 8.05 0.50 -16.13
C PRO A 676 7.95 -0.63 -15.08
N THR A 677 8.26 -1.87 -15.47
CA THR A 677 8.25 -3.02 -14.56
C THR A 677 9.45 -3.04 -13.58
N LEU A 678 9.33 -3.80 -12.50
CA LEU A 678 10.44 -4.10 -11.59
C LEU A 678 11.69 -4.66 -12.32
N ILE A 679 11.50 -5.56 -13.29
CA ILE A 679 12.61 -6.20 -14.02
C ILE A 679 13.44 -5.15 -14.76
N ALA A 680 12.79 -4.24 -15.48
CA ALA A 680 13.48 -3.18 -16.19
C ALA A 680 14.25 -2.27 -15.24
N ARG A 681 13.66 -1.90 -14.10
CA ARG A 681 14.34 -1.06 -13.08
C ARG A 681 15.59 -1.74 -12.52
N CYS A 682 15.51 -3.03 -12.19
CA CYS A 682 16.66 -3.81 -11.73
C CYS A 682 17.75 -3.91 -12.79
N PHE A 683 17.37 -4.12 -14.06
CA PHE A 683 18.33 -4.17 -15.17
C PHE A 683 19.00 -2.82 -15.43
N PHE A 684 18.26 -1.72 -15.36
CA PHE A 684 18.84 -0.38 -15.50
C PHE A 684 19.78 -0.03 -14.35
N LYS A 685 19.44 -0.42 -13.11
CA LYS A 685 20.34 -0.30 -11.96
C LYS A 685 21.62 -1.10 -12.15
N LEU A 686 21.54 -2.35 -12.61
CA LEU A 686 22.73 -3.13 -12.96
C LEU A 686 23.51 -2.51 -14.12
N GLY A 687 22.82 -1.93 -15.11
CA GLY A 687 23.42 -1.26 -16.26
C GLY A 687 24.28 -0.06 -15.85
N GLN A 688 23.82 0.71 -14.85
CA GLN A 688 24.60 1.80 -14.26
C GLN A 688 25.88 1.30 -13.55
N ILE A 689 25.86 0.10 -12.97
CA ILE A 689 27.01 -0.46 -12.22
C ILE A 689 28.01 -1.16 -13.14
N HIS A 690 27.52 -1.99 -14.07
CA HIS A 690 28.32 -2.97 -14.82
C HIS A 690 28.36 -2.74 -16.33
N GLY A 691 27.52 -1.85 -16.86
CA GLY A 691 27.31 -1.67 -18.31
C GLY A 691 26.26 -2.61 -18.90
N HIS A 692 25.48 -2.12 -19.87
CA HIS A 692 24.43 -2.91 -20.52
C HIS A 692 25.00 -4.05 -21.37
N ALA A 693 26.18 -3.86 -21.97
CA ALA A 693 26.82 -4.88 -22.80
C ALA A 693 27.10 -6.15 -21.99
N LYS A 694 27.62 -6.01 -20.76
CA LYS A 694 27.94 -7.13 -19.88
C LYS A 694 26.70 -7.95 -19.51
N ILE A 695 25.60 -7.28 -19.17
CA ILE A 695 24.31 -7.95 -18.89
C ILE A 695 23.83 -8.72 -20.11
N SER A 696 23.90 -8.11 -21.30
CA SER A 696 23.50 -8.75 -22.56
C SER A 696 24.36 -9.99 -22.87
N PHE A 697 25.68 -9.93 -22.68
CA PHE A 697 26.55 -11.08 -22.90
C PHE A 697 26.30 -12.20 -21.90
N THR A 698 26.09 -11.86 -20.62
CA THR A 698 25.74 -12.85 -19.60
C THR A 698 24.41 -13.53 -19.96
N LEU A 699 23.39 -12.77 -20.36
CA LEU A 699 22.10 -13.32 -20.79
C LEU A 699 22.25 -14.31 -21.96
N LEU A 700 23.04 -13.95 -22.99
CA LEU A 700 23.32 -14.82 -24.13
C LEU A 700 24.07 -16.09 -23.73
N SER A 701 24.98 -16.00 -22.75
CA SER A 701 25.77 -17.15 -22.28
C SER A 701 24.96 -18.19 -21.49
N MET A 702 23.78 -17.84 -20.97
CA MET A 702 22.94 -18.74 -20.18
C MET A 702 22.23 -19.83 -21.00
N GLY A 703 22.22 -19.74 -22.34
CA GLY A 703 21.65 -20.78 -23.20
C GLY A 703 20.14 -20.99 -23.05
N LEU A 704 19.38 -19.90 -22.87
CA LEU A 704 17.93 -19.95 -22.64
C LEU A 704 17.16 -20.39 -23.90
N PRO A 705 15.97 -21.01 -23.74
CA PRO A 705 15.09 -21.27 -24.87
C PRO A 705 14.70 -19.98 -25.60
N GLU A 706 14.57 -20.04 -26.93
CA GLU A 706 14.40 -18.87 -27.80
C GLU A 706 13.27 -17.92 -27.38
N ASN A 707 12.13 -18.46 -26.93
CA ASN A 707 10.99 -17.64 -26.51
C ASN A 707 11.28 -16.81 -25.26
N ILE A 708 11.99 -17.40 -24.28
CA ILE A 708 12.38 -16.71 -23.04
C ILE A 708 13.49 -15.72 -23.33
N LEU A 709 14.45 -16.11 -24.18
CA LEU A 709 15.51 -15.20 -24.62
C LEU A 709 14.91 -13.95 -25.27
N LYS A 710 13.93 -14.09 -26.16
CA LYS A 710 13.22 -12.96 -26.78
C LYS A 710 12.53 -12.05 -25.78
N ILE A 711 11.91 -12.62 -24.73
CA ILE A 711 11.31 -11.84 -23.64
C ILE A 711 12.40 -11.06 -22.91
N MET A 712 13.48 -11.72 -22.50
CA MET A 712 14.56 -11.07 -21.76
C MET A 712 15.30 -10.01 -22.59
N GLU A 713 15.47 -10.27 -23.90
CA GLU A 713 16.04 -9.32 -24.85
C GLU A 713 15.16 -8.07 -25.04
N SER A 714 13.84 -8.17 -24.85
CA SER A 714 12.95 -7.00 -24.94
C SER A 714 13.32 -5.91 -23.93
N TYR A 715 13.67 -6.29 -22.69
CA TYR A 715 14.15 -5.37 -21.65
C TYR A 715 15.45 -4.68 -22.05
N MET A 716 16.38 -5.44 -22.62
CA MET A 716 17.64 -4.89 -23.11
C MET A 716 17.42 -3.96 -24.30
N GLN A 717 16.58 -4.37 -25.26
CA GLN A 717 16.24 -3.61 -26.45
C GLN A 717 15.54 -2.30 -26.12
N TYR A 718 14.69 -2.29 -25.09
CA TYR A 718 14.11 -1.07 -24.55
C TYR A 718 15.21 -0.13 -24.05
N GLY A 719 16.13 -0.63 -23.22
CA GLY A 719 17.31 0.13 -22.77
C GLY A 719 18.11 0.75 -23.91
N LYS A 720 18.32 0.01 -25.01
CA LYS A 720 19.00 0.51 -26.23
C LYS A 720 18.21 1.59 -26.95
N THR A 721 16.92 1.36 -27.14
CA THR A 721 16.03 2.23 -27.92
C THR A 721 15.89 3.61 -27.27
N PHE A 722 15.77 3.62 -25.93
CA PHE A 722 15.60 4.85 -25.16
C PHE A 722 16.91 5.43 -24.61
N LYS A 723 18.05 4.79 -24.89
CA LYS A 723 19.40 5.17 -24.43
C LYS A 723 19.42 5.42 -22.92
N VAL A 724 19.04 4.39 -22.18
CA VAL A 724 19.06 4.42 -20.71
C VAL A 724 20.49 4.59 -20.21
N GLU A 725 20.66 5.23 -19.06
CA GLU A 725 21.97 5.44 -18.46
C GLU A 725 22.74 4.12 -18.31
N GLY A 726 24.03 4.14 -18.63
CA GLY A 726 24.85 2.92 -18.70
C GLY A 726 24.77 2.19 -20.04
N TYR A 727 24.02 2.67 -21.05
CA TYR A 727 23.93 2.03 -22.38
C TYR A 727 25.21 2.14 -23.21
N ASP A 728 25.96 3.22 -23.02
CA ASP A 728 27.22 3.47 -23.73
C ASP A 728 28.39 2.63 -23.19
N PHE A 729 28.19 1.93 -22.07
CA PHE A 729 29.15 1.05 -21.39
C PHE A 729 28.70 -0.42 -21.48
#